data_AF-A0A090W2I8-F1
#
_entry.id   AF-A0A090W2I8-F1
#
_cell.length_a   1.000
_cell.length_b   1.000
_cell.length_c   1.000
_cell.angle_alpha   90.00
_cell.angle_beta   90.00
_cell.angle_gamma   90.00
#
_symmetry.space_group_name_H-M   'P 1'
#
loop_
_entity.id
_entity.type
_entity.pdbx_description
1 polymer ?
#
loop_
_entity_poly.entity_id
_entity_poly.type
_entity_poly.pdbx_seq_one_letter_code
_entity_poly.pdbx_strand_id
1 'polypeptide(L)'
;MNALNKFLVIFLVFGALGVWSQNIPPNLVATGDQSYCPGTQINIVTSFTIIDPDDTQIDAFFIQISTGYTSGEDVLLLTGTHPNITSNWNVTQGKLSLRGVGGTPMNYVDLIAAVNDVVFQSTLNTNSGEKLFSFTTGSANYLPSTGHYYEYVPDLGITWTNARAAADARTYFGLKGYLATITSVEEAQLSGEQAAGAGWIGGSDEQTEGVWRWMTGPEAGTVFWNGLANGTTPNFANWNTGEPNQFGNEDYAHITDPSIGINGSWNDLSNTGDSSGPYQPKGYIVEYGGTPGDPVVDISASTRIHISEITSIITPAAICGSGSVLLQATASSGDVAWFDSPTATTPVFVGDMFNTPVLNTTTTYYAMASVNGCYTGERLQVTATVNTIPIIESIAESTICSNSSATISATASIGSINWYNVPIGGVPLAAGSSFTTPVLNNTTTYFVEATNNGCVTSVRTPVTVTVINTPPPTGNAVQEFCDVDEPTLADIVVAGTNITWHDSSLGGNALDVSTPLVNNTTYYATQTISECESTNRLSVAVLVYDTVAILLPNEIAPLETCDSMADGDNTNGVSEFDLTLMQTTLLNGSNAADFNLIYYNDPTRTNSIATPESYQNTIPNAQTIYVRLENILNVNCYTDTEFTIRVNALPEVQSSIVFKNCDEDGIPDGFTEFNLNELNNIITTENLSDVSITYHSTQNDADLSINSLQPLPYNNRDASVIYGRVTNNATGCFSVSTITLEVSTTALSPMFVQEIELCDNDADPDGFYEFDLTTVSNNFVSQFPTGQNLTVHYFKSLSDARLEENEIVNTTNYINENPFSETLYVRVESEDNGDCFGVGPNLVLTVLPRPEFEVDQSETFCLNGGSVTLNTFNPNGAYSYEWTNSNNITISTSEFATVSAEDIYTVVATSSKGCKSFPVSFEVKASGFLLLLKMI
;
A
#
# COMPACT_ATOMS: atom_id res chain seq x y z
N MET A 1 -79.21 -36.35 -26.63
CA MET A 1 -79.11 -35.01 -26.01
C MET A 1 -78.73 -35.22 -24.55
N ASN A 2 -77.48 -35.56 -24.22
CA ASN A 2 -76.19 -34.88 -24.46
C ASN A 2 -75.83 -33.95 -23.29
N ALA A 3 -75.39 -34.57 -22.20
CA ALA A 3 -74.54 -33.96 -21.19
C ALA A 3 -73.42 -34.98 -20.93
N LEU A 4 -72.16 -34.64 -21.23
CA LEU A 4 -71.02 -35.50 -20.90
C LEU A 4 -70.58 -35.13 -19.48
N ASN A 5 -70.85 -36.03 -18.54
CA ASN A 5 -70.69 -35.75 -17.11
C ASN A 5 -69.39 -36.36 -16.57
N LYS A 6 -68.85 -35.74 -15.52
CA LYS A 6 -67.64 -36.20 -14.82
C LYS A 6 -67.82 -37.64 -14.32
N PHE A 7 -66.80 -38.47 -14.48
CA PHE A 7 -66.61 -39.65 -13.64
C PHE A 7 -65.17 -39.75 -13.17
N LEU A 8 -65.01 -39.62 -11.85
CA LEU A 8 -63.80 -39.97 -11.12
C LEU A 8 -63.66 -41.49 -11.13
N VAL A 9 -62.52 -42.02 -11.59
CA VAL A 9 -62.17 -43.43 -11.39
C VAL A 9 -60.93 -43.49 -10.50
N ILE A 10 -61.16 -43.83 -9.24
CA ILE A 10 -60.12 -44.19 -8.29
C ILE A 10 -59.63 -45.58 -8.67
N PHE A 11 -58.38 -45.70 -9.11
CA PHE A 11 -57.68 -46.99 -9.16
C PHE A 11 -56.75 -47.09 -7.95
N LEU A 12 -57.27 -47.70 -6.87
CA LEU A 12 -56.47 -48.14 -5.73
C LEU A 12 -55.65 -49.37 -6.16
N VAL A 13 -54.44 -49.13 -6.67
CA VAL A 13 -53.44 -50.19 -6.86
C VAL A 13 -52.68 -50.33 -5.55
N PHE A 14 -52.83 -51.50 -4.91
CA PHE A 14 -52.04 -51.89 -3.76
C PHE A 14 -50.54 -51.83 -4.09
N GLY A 15 -49.74 -51.33 -3.15
CA GLY A 15 -48.33 -51.03 -3.42
C GLY A 15 -47.52 -52.24 -3.88
N ALA A 16 -46.83 -52.07 -5.00
CA ALA A 16 -45.41 -52.35 -4.98
C ALA A 16 -44.71 -51.01 -4.74
N LEU A 17 -44.15 -50.81 -3.55
CA LEU A 17 -42.97 -49.95 -3.42
C LEU A 17 -41.87 -50.68 -4.20
N GLY A 18 -41.84 -50.46 -5.51
CA GLY A 18 -40.67 -50.70 -6.31
C GLY A 18 -39.62 -49.77 -5.77
N VAL A 19 -38.79 -50.29 -4.85
CA VAL A 19 -37.53 -49.67 -4.49
C VAL A 19 -36.73 -49.68 -5.78
N TRP A 20 -36.77 -48.56 -6.50
CA TRP A 20 -35.72 -48.25 -7.45
C TRP A 20 -34.47 -48.20 -6.60
N SER A 21 -33.61 -49.22 -6.73
CA SER A 21 -32.27 -49.14 -6.17
C SER A 21 -31.68 -47.86 -6.72
N GLN A 22 -31.28 -46.93 -5.85
CA GLN A 22 -30.41 -45.86 -6.30
C GLN A 22 -29.13 -46.54 -6.74
N ASN A 23 -28.76 -46.33 -8.01
CA ASN A 23 -27.48 -46.79 -8.54
C ASN A 23 -26.39 -46.25 -7.62
N ILE A 24 -25.59 -47.12 -7.00
CA ILE A 24 -24.56 -46.66 -6.09
C ILE A 24 -23.41 -46.16 -6.97
N PRO A 25 -22.88 -44.95 -6.77
CA PRO A 25 -21.79 -44.45 -7.60
C PRO A 25 -20.53 -45.32 -7.40
N PRO A 26 -19.75 -45.55 -8.47
CA PRO A 26 -18.50 -46.29 -8.40
C PRO A 26 -17.45 -45.55 -7.55
N ASN A 27 -16.53 -46.32 -6.99
CA ASN A 27 -15.34 -45.86 -6.30
C ASN A 27 -14.10 -45.98 -7.21
N LEU A 28 -13.33 -44.91 -7.36
CA LEU A 28 -12.11 -44.89 -8.19
C LEU A 28 -10.87 -44.69 -7.34
N VAL A 29 -9.83 -45.48 -7.61
CA VAL A 29 -8.49 -45.26 -7.05
C VAL A 29 -7.48 -45.25 -8.20
N ALA A 30 -6.72 -44.17 -8.30
CA ALA A 30 -5.56 -44.04 -9.16
C ALA A 30 -4.32 -43.80 -8.31
N THR A 31 -3.20 -44.42 -8.68
CA THR A 31 -1.91 -44.26 -8.00
C THR A 31 -0.78 -44.27 -9.03
N GLY A 32 0.32 -43.59 -8.70
CA GLY A 32 1.50 -43.53 -9.57
C GLY A 32 1.93 -42.10 -9.93
N ASP A 33 2.10 -41.25 -8.92
CA ASP A 33 2.83 -39.99 -9.09
C ASP A 33 4.28 -40.31 -9.49
N GLN A 34 4.73 -39.79 -10.64
CA GLN A 34 5.96 -40.23 -11.31
C GLN A 34 6.79 -39.07 -11.84
N SER A 35 8.10 -39.28 -12.02
CA SER A 35 8.95 -38.36 -12.77
C SER A 35 8.83 -38.63 -14.27
N TYR A 36 8.53 -37.61 -15.07
CA TYR A 36 8.46 -37.71 -16.53
C TYR A 36 9.77 -37.33 -17.20
N CYS A 37 10.09 -38.01 -18.30
CA CYS A 37 11.22 -37.69 -19.15
C CYS A 37 10.70 -37.02 -20.45
N PRO A 38 10.95 -35.71 -20.67
CA PRO A 38 10.52 -35.01 -21.88
C PRO A 38 10.83 -35.76 -23.18
N GLY A 39 9.86 -35.82 -24.09
CA GLY A 39 9.98 -36.52 -25.38
C GLY A 39 9.82 -38.05 -25.32
N THR A 40 9.62 -38.66 -24.15
CA THR A 40 9.24 -40.08 -24.04
C THR A 40 7.72 -40.24 -23.92
N GLN A 41 7.25 -41.49 -23.83
CA GLN A 41 5.90 -41.80 -23.35
C GLN A 41 5.98 -42.32 -21.91
N ILE A 42 5.00 -42.00 -21.07
CA ILE A 42 4.88 -42.53 -19.70
C ILE A 42 3.43 -42.90 -19.40
N ASN A 43 3.20 -44.04 -18.74
CA ASN A 43 1.87 -44.39 -18.25
C ASN A 43 1.43 -43.37 -17.19
N ILE A 44 0.23 -42.81 -17.34
CA ILE A 44 -0.29 -41.77 -16.43
C ILE A 44 -0.66 -42.32 -15.04
N VAL A 45 -0.74 -43.64 -14.90
CA VAL A 45 -0.91 -44.36 -13.64
C VAL A 45 0.07 -45.53 -13.57
N THR A 46 0.43 -45.94 -12.37
CA THR A 46 1.06 -47.27 -12.12
C THR A 46 0.02 -48.30 -11.69
N SER A 47 -1.10 -47.86 -11.13
CA SER A 47 -2.28 -48.69 -10.90
C SER A 47 -3.55 -47.85 -10.88
N PHE A 48 -4.54 -48.27 -11.67
CA PHE A 48 -5.92 -47.79 -11.61
C PHE A 48 -6.89 -48.94 -11.29
N THR A 49 -7.85 -48.67 -10.40
CA THR A 49 -8.98 -49.57 -10.10
C THR A 49 -10.28 -48.79 -10.02
N ILE A 50 -11.36 -49.40 -10.52
CA ILE A 50 -12.73 -48.97 -10.33
C ILE A 50 -13.52 -50.11 -9.69
N ILE A 51 -14.28 -49.82 -8.63
CA ILE A 51 -15.14 -50.78 -7.93
C ILE A 51 -16.54 -50.18 -7.85
N ASP A 52 -17.50 -50.86 -8.45
CA ASP A 52 -18.91 -50.50 -8.37
C ASP A 52 -19.69 -51.59 -7.59
N PRO A 53 -20.55 -51.24 -6.62
CA PRO A 53 -21.32 -52.22 -5.85
C PRO A 53 -22.46 -52.91 -6.62
N ASP A 54 -23.05 -52.27 -7.62
CA ASP A 54 -24.23 -52.78 -8.35
C ASP A 54 -24.07 -52.87 -9.88
N ASP A 55 -23.12 -52.15 -10.48
CA ASP A 55 -22.76 -52.28 -11.90
C ASP A 55 -21.49 -53.11 -12.16
N THR A 56 -21.30 -53.51 -13.43
CA THR A 56 -20.06 -54.17 -13.92
C THR A 56 -19.56 -53.60 -15.25
N GLN A 57 -20.23 -52.58 -15.76
CA GLN A 57 -20.02 -52.00 -17.08
C GLN A 57 -20.29 -50.49 -17.05
N ILE A 58 -19.73 -49.74 -18.01
CA ILE A 58 -19.89 -48.29 -18.10
C ILE A 58 -19.89 -47.81 -19.56
N ASP A 59 -20.76 -46.86 -19.90
CA ASP A 59 -20.93 -46.34 -21.27
C ASP A 59 -19.75 -45.50 -21.79
N ALA A 60 -19.08 -44.80 -20.88
CA ALA A 60 -17.94 -43.93 -21.18
C ALA A 60 -17.02 -43.80 -19.97
N PHE A 61 -15.76 -43.51 -20.23
CA PHE A 61 -14.80 -43.07 -19.22
C PHE A 61 -13.96 -41.95 -19.79
N PHE A 62 -13.57 -40.98 -18.98
CA PHE A 62 -12.79 -39.84 -19.44
C PHE A 62 -11.52 -39.67 -18.63
N ILE A 63 -10.48 -39.19 -19.30
CA ILE A 63 -9.19 -38.90 -18.70
C ILE A 63 -8.75 -37.55 -19.25
N GLN A 64 -8.37 -36.63 -18.39
CA GLN A 64 -8.05 -35.26 -18.78
C GLN A 64 -6.71 -34.83 -18.18
N ILE A 65 -5.94 -34.05 -18.93
CA ILE A 65 -4.80 -33.30 -18.37
C ILE A 65 -5.42 -32.07 -17.69
N SER A 66 -5.63 -32.15 -16.37
CA SER A 66 -6.42 -31.18 -15.60
C SER A 66 -5.62 -29.99 -15.09
N THR A 67 -4.29 -30.05 -15.18
CA THR A 67 -3.40 -28.95 -14.79
C THR A 67 -2.16 -28.96 -15.64
N GLY A 68 -1.77 -27.77 -16.11
CA GLY A 68 -0.56 -27.57 -16.92
C GLY A 68 -0.71 -28.05 -18.36
N TYR A 69 -1.92 -28.21 -18.88
CA TYR A 69 -2.12 -28.71 -20.24
C TYR A 69 -1.57 -27.74 -21.29
N THR A 70 -0.78 -28.25 -22.25
CA THR A 70 -0.28 -27.46 -23.38
C THR A 70 -0.98 -27.89 -24.68
N SER A 71 -1.97 -27.10 -25.11
CA SER A 71 -2.81 -27.42 -26.27
C SER A 71 -2.00 -27.59 -27.56
N GLY A 72 -2.30 -28.66 -28.29
CA GLY A 72 -1.61 -29.04 -29.54
C GLY A 72 -0.27 -29.78 -29.35
N GLU A 73 0.38 -29.65 -28.19
CA GLU A 73 1.68 -30.27 -27.89
C GLU A 73 1.56 -31.51 -27.01
N ASP A 74 0.70 -31.44 -25.99
CA ASP A 74 0.43 -32.54 -25.05
C ASP A 74 -0.71 -33.44 -25.57
N VAL A 75 -0.55 -34.76 -25.41
CA VAL A 75 -1.54 -35.77 -25.83
C VAL A 75 -1.61 -36.97 -24.88
N LEU A 76 -2.82 -37.48 -24.64
CA LEU A 76 -3.04 -38.79 -24.03
C LEU A 76 -3.39 -39.83 -25.11
N LEU A 77 -2.71 -40.97 -25.09
CA LEU A 77 -2.83 -42.04 -26.08
C LEU A 77 -3.16 -43.36 -25.39
N LEU A 78 -4.21 -44.05 -25.82
CA LEU A 78 -4.44 -45.44 -25.45
C LEU A 78 -3.47 -46.34 -26.23
N THR A 79 -2.60 -47.06 -25.53
CA THR A 79 -1.69 -48.04 -26.12
C THR A 79 -2.21 -49.47 -25.94
N GLY A 80 -1.44 -50.49 -26.32
CA GLY A 80 -1.85 -51.89 -26.18
C GLY A 80 -2.87 -52.36 -27.23
N THR A 81 -3.69 -53.37 -26.88
CA THR A 81 -4.70 -53.94 -27.78
C THR A 81 -6.00 -54.17 -27.01
N HIS A 82 -6.95 -53.25 -27.21
CA HIS A 82 -8.23 -53.22 -26.48
C HIS A 82 -9.39 -53.41 -27.45
N PRO A 83 -9.70 -54.65 -27.87
CA PRO A 83 -10.61 -54.92 -29.00
C PRO A 83 -12.08 -54.53 -28.74
N ASN A 84 -12.42 -54.27 -27.48
CA ASN A 84 -13.76 -53.85 -27.06
C ASN A 84 -13.87 -52.33 -26.83
N ILE A 85 -12.77 -51.57 -26.90
CA ILE A 85 -12.72 -50.15 -26.54
C ILE A 85 -12.25 -49.30 -27.73
N THR A 86 -12.89 -48.15 -27.91
CA THR A 86 -12.46 -47.06 -28.79
C THR A 86 -12.05 -45.86 -27.95
N SER A 87 -11.00 -45.18 -28.38
CA SER A 87 -10.47 -43.98 -27.72
C SER A 87 -10.54 -42.77 -28.67
N ASN A 88 -10.97 -41.62 -28.18
CA ASN A 88 -10.96 -40.36 -28.93
C ASN A 88 -10.37 -39.22 -28.08
N TRP A 89 -9.28 -38.63 -28.57
CA TRP A 89 -8.61 -37.47 -27.97
C TRP A 89 -9.23 -36.16 -28.48
N ASN A 90 -9.63 -35.29 -27.56
CA ASN A 90 -10.01 -33.92 -27.87
C ASN A 90 -8.86 -32.97 -27.52
N VAL A 91 -8.22 -32.41 -28.56
CA VAL A 91 -7.09 -31.47 -28.44
C VAL A 91 -7.50 -30.17 -27.74
N THR A 92 -8.71 -29.64 -27.99
CA THR A 92 -9.16 -28.41 -27.33
C THR A 92 -9.29 -28.62 -25.82
N GLN A 93 -9.90 -29.74 -25.41
CA GLN A 93 -10.17 -30.00 -24.00
C GLN A 93 -9.01 -30.67 -23.24
N GLY A 94 -7.95 -31.11 -23.93
CA GLY A 94 -6.92 -31.97 -23.32
C GLY A 94 -7.50 -33.28 -22.75
N LYS A 95 -8.57 -33.81 -23.37
CA LYS A 95 -9.42 -34.88 -22.79
C LYS A 95 -9.51 -36.10 -23.70
N LEU A 96 -9.09 -37.25 -23.19
CA LEU A 96 -9.28 -38.56 -23.79
C LEU A 96 -10.63 -39.13 -23.34
N SER A 97 -11.41 -39.65 -24.29
CA SER A 97 -12.64 -40.38 -24.02
C SER A 97 -12.50 -41.84 -24.44
N LEU A 98 -12.89 -42.77 -23.57
CA LEU A 98 -12.93 -44.21 -23.80
C LEU A 98 -14.39 -44.65 -23.87
N ARG A 99 -14.77 -45.43 -24.88
CA ARG A 99 -16.14 -45.95 -25.10
C ARG A 99 -16.09 -47.36 -25.67
N GLY A 100 -17.14 -48.16 -25.50
CA GLY A 100 -17.17 -49.49 -26.10
C GLY A 100 -17.41 -49.48 -27.60
N VAL A 101 -16.83 -50.45 -28.32
CA VAL A 101 -16.93 -50.59 -29.78
C VAL A 101 -18.39 -50.71 -30.21
N GLY A 102 -18.80 -49.87 -31.17
CA GLY A 102 -20.17 -49.85 -31.67
C GLY A 102 -21.21 -49.25 -30.72
N GLY A 103 -20.77 -48.59 -29.63
CA GLY A 103 -21.66 -47.99 -28.64
C GLY A 103 -22.18 -48.98 -27.59
N THR A 104 -21.52 -50.12 -27.40
CA THR A 104 -21.80 -51.02 -26.26
C THR A 104 -21.15 -50.49 -24.98
N PRO A 105 -21.67 -50.80 -23.78
CA PRO A 105 -20.98 -50.51 -22.53
C PRO A 105 -19.64 -51.27 -22.43
N MET A 106 -18.64 -50.67 -21.81
CA MET A 106 -17.32 -51.28 -21.54
C MET A 106 -17.39 -52.07 -20.23
N ASN A 107 -16.83 -53.28 -20.17
CA ASN A 107 -16.66 -53.99 -18.90
C ASN A 107 -15.56 -53.33 -18.05
N TYR A 108 -15.72 -53.26 -16.72
CA TYR A 108 -14.67 -52.66 -15.87
C TYR A 108 -13.32 -53.37 -15.96
N VAL A 109 -13.27 -54.68 -16.25
CA VAL A 109 -12.00 -55.39 -16.47
C VAL A 109 -11.28 -54.86 -17.73
N ASP A 110 -12.02 -54.63 -18.81
CA ASP A 110 -11.47 -54.06 -20.05
C ASP A 110 -11.08 -52.59 -19.83
N LEU A 111 -11.88 -51.82 -19.09
CA LEU A 111 -11.57 -50.43 -18.75
C LEU A 111 -10.31 -50.31 -17.88
N ILE A 112 -10.17 -51.14 -16.84
CA ILE A 112 -8.98 -51.17 -15.98
C ILE A 112 -7.75 -51.48 -16.84
N ALA A 113 -7.82 -52.48 -17.73
CA ALA A 113 -6.73 -52.76 -18.66
C ALA A 113 -6.40 -51.54 -19.55
N ALA A 114 -7.41 -50.88 -20.12
CA ALA A 114 -7.22 -49.71 -20.97
C ALA A 114 -6.62 -48.51 -20.23
N VAL A 115 -7.12 -48.13 -19.05
CA VAL A 115 -6.62 -46.97 -18.30
C VAL A 115 -5.16 -47.16 -17.88
N ASN A 116 -4.76 -48.37 -17.47
CA ASN A 116 -3.36 -48.67 -17.15
C ASN A 116 -2.45 -48.60 -18.40
N ASP A 117 -2.98 -48.80 -19.61
CA ASP A 117 -2.28 -48.68 -20.89
C ASP A 117 -2.34 -47.26 -21.52
N VAL A 118 -2.99 -46.27 -20.87
CA VAL A 118 -2.96 -44.88 -21.33
C VAL A 118 -1.63 -44.23 -20.98
N VAL A 119 -1.00 -43.61 -21.98
CA VAL A 119 0.26 -42.88 -21.82
C VAL A 119 0.09 -41.40 -22.12
N PHE A 120 0.84 -40.58 -21.38
CA PHE A 120 1.11 -39.19 -21.73
C PHE A 120 2.29 -39.11 -22.69
N GLN A 121 2.20 -38.20 -23.65
CA GLN A 121 3.28 -37.77 -24.52
C GLN A 121 3.19 -36.26 -24.75
N SER A 122 4.35 -35.60 -24.90
CA SER A 122 4.43 -34.22 -25.36
C SER A 122 5.42 -34.08 -26.50
N THR A 123 5.15 -33.21 -27.48
CA THR A 123 6.12 -32.81 -28.50
C THR A 123 7.12 -31.76 -27.99
N LEU A 124 6.84 -31.12 -26.85
CA LEU A 124 7.77 -30.20 -26.18
C LEU A 124 8.82 -30.97 -25.37
N ASN A 125 10.06 -30.95 -25.86
CA ASN A 125 11.22 -31.56 -25.21
C ASN A 125 11.83 -30.68 -24.11
N THR A 126 11.27 -29.50 -23.85
CA THR A 126 11.74 -28.50 -22.87
C THR A 126 10.63 -28.06 -21.90
N ASN A 127 9.59 -28.89 -21.72
CA ASN A 127 8.60 -28.66 -20.68
C ASN A 127 9.26 -28.73 -19.28
N SER A 128 8.72 -27.98 -18.33
CA SER A 128 9.07 -27.99 -16.90
C SER A 128 7.80 -28.04 -16.04
N GLY A 129 7.95 -28.13 -14.72
CA GLY A 129 6.82 -28.17 -13.78
C GLY A 129 6.08 -29.51 -13.71
N GLU A 130 4.79 -29.46 -13.36
CA GLU A 130 3.93 -30.64 -13.17
C GLU A 130 2.80 -30.69 -14.21
N LYS A 131 2.34 -31.91 -14.53
CA LYS A 131 1.07 -32.16 -15.22
C LYS A 131 0.21 -33.04 -14.33
N LEU A 132 -1.04 -32.66 -14.05
CA LEU A 132 -1.99 -33.50 -13.33
C LEU A 132 -2.95 -34.16 -14.33
N PHE A 133 -3.31 -35.41 -14.02
CA PHE A 133 -4.30 -36.18 -14.77
C PHE A 133 -5.51 -36.45 -13.87
N SER A 134 -6.71 -36.15 -14.35
CA SER A 134 -7.97 -36.58 -13.72
C SER A 134 -8.62 -37.72 -14.49
N PHE A 135 -9.26 -38.63 -13.76
CA PHE A 135 -9.95 -39.82 -14.27
C PHE A 135 -11.40 -39.75 -13.81
N THR A 136 -12.38 -39.76 -14.72
CA THR A 136 -13.79 -39.48 -14.39
C THR A 136 -14.74 -40.47 -15.08
N THR A 137 -15.79 -40.90 -14.38
CA THR A 137 -16.84 -41.77 -14.95
C THR A 137 -17.89 -41.00 -15.73
N GLY A 138 -18.15 -39.74 -15.36
CA GLY A 138 -19.00 -38.83 -16.11
C GLY A 138 -18.21 -37.82 -16.97
N SER A 139 -18.92 -37.08 -17.81
CA SER A 139 -18.32 -36.21 -18.84
C SER A 139 -17.80 -34.86 -18.36
N ALA A 140 -18.10 -34.42 -17.14
CA ALA A 140 -17.59 -33.17 -16.59
C ALA A 140 -16.05 -33.21 -16.43
N ASN A 141 -15.40 -32.07 -16.50
CA ASN A 141 -13.97 -31.91 -16.24
C ASN A 141 -13.75 -31.90 -14.72
N TYR A 142 -12.90 -32.78 -14.18
CA TYR A 142 -12.59 -32.81 -12.74
C TYR A 142 -11.26 -32.10 -12.46
N LEU A 143 -11.26 -31.18 -11.49
CA LEU A 143 -10.05 -30.51 -11.01
C LEU A 143 -9.64 -31.06 -9.64
N PRO A 144 -8.50 -31.76 -9.50
CA PRO A 144 -8.11 -32.39 -8.24
C PRO A 144 -7.74 -31.42 -7.11
N SER A 145 -7.40 -30.16 -7.41
CA SER A 145 -7.03 -29.16 -6.40
C SER A 145 -8.23 -28.59 -5.65
N THR A 146 -9.39 -28.46 -6.31
CA THR A 146 -10.67 -28.03 -5.69
C THR A 146 -11.55 -29.22 -5.31
N GLY A 147 -11.43 -30.34 -6.02
CA GLY A 147 -12.35 -31.47 -5.89
C GLY A 147 -13.69 -31.26 -6.62
N HIS A 148 -13.78 -30.23 -7.46
CA HIS A 148 -15.01 -29.85 -8.15
C HIS A 148 -15.04 -30.33 -9.61
N TYR A 149 -16.24 -30.31 -10.21
CA TYR A 149 -16.52 -30.77 -11.56
C TYR A 149 -17.12 -29.66 -12.42
N TYR A 150 -16.62 -29.48 -13.65
CA TYR A 150 -17.03 -28.39 -14.54
C TYR A 150 -17.59 -28.95 -15.87
N GLU A 151 -18.81 -28.57 -16.26
CA GLU A 151 -19.50 -29.00 -17.47
C GLU A 151 -19.87 -27.79 -18.34
N TYR A 152 -19.40 -27.76 -19.59
CA TYR A 152 -19.95 -26.82 -20.58
C TYR A 152 -21.26 -27.34 -21.15
N VAL A 153 -22.30 -26.52 -21.08
CA VAL A 153 -23.64 -26.80 -21.60
C VAL A 153 -23.94 -25.89 -22.79
N PRO A 154 -24.04 -26.42 -24.02
CA PRO A 154 -24.40 -25.62 -25.19
C PRO A 154 -25.89 -25.25 -25.16
N ASP A 155 -26.17 -23.94 -25.18
CA ASP A 155 -27.50 -23.37 -25.36
C ASP A 155 -27.37 -21.98 -26.01
N LEU A 156 -27.71 -21.88 -27.29
CA LEU A 156 -27.36 -20.73 -28.12
C LEU A 156 -28.30 -19.55 -27.88
N GLY A 157 -27.76 -18.46 -27.35
CA GLY A 157 -28.53 -17.26 -26.99
C GLY A 157 -29.31 -17.39 -25.68
N ILE A 158 -28.93 -18.33 -24.81
CA ILE A 158 -29.45 -18.35 -23.43
C ILE A 158 -29.00 -17.09 -22.69
N THR A 159 -29.91 -16.48 -21.93
CA THR A 159 -29.58 -15.32 -21.08
C THR A 159 -28.88 -15.78 -19.80
N TRP A 160 -28.09 -14.91 -19.16
CA TRP A 160 -27.41 -15.25 -17.91
C TRP A 160 -28.39 -15.69 -16.82
N THR A 161 -29.52 -14.98 -16.66
CA THR A 161 -30.57 -15.36 -15.68
C THR A 161 -31.13 -16.77 -15.94
N ASN A 162 -31.33 -17.14 -17.21
CA ASN A 162 -31.84 -18.47 -17.57
C ASN A 162 -30.76 -19.54 -17.42
N ALA A 163 -29.50 -19.22 -17.74
CA ALA A 163 -28.36 -20.10 -17.52
C ALA A 163 -28.16 -20.39 -16.02
N ARG A 164 -28.30 -19.39 -15.15
CA ARG A 164 -28.28 -19.55 -13.69
C ARG A 164 -29.37 -20.50 -13.20
N ALA A 165 -30.60 -20.30 -13.63
CA ALA A 165 -31.72 -21.18 -13.26
C ALA A 165 -31.54 -22.61 -13.81
N ALA A 166 -30.99 -22.75 -15.02
CA ALA A 166 -30.74 -24.06 -15.63
C ALA A 166 -29.56 -24.79 -14.98
N ALA A 167 -28.54 -24.08 -14.53
CA ALA A 167 -27.43 -24.63 -13.73
C ALA A 167 -27.92 -25.09 -12.34
N ASP A 168 -28.70 -24.27 -11.63
CA ASP A 168 -29.26 -24.60 -10.30
C ASP A 168 -30.17 -25.84 -10.31
N ALA A 169 -30.84 -26.08 -11.44
CA ALA A 169 -31.71 -27.24 -11.68
C ALA A 169 -30.96 -28.51 -12.10
N ARG A 170 -29.66 -28.44 -12.39
CA ARG A 170 -28.83 -29.60 -12.77
C ARG A 170 -28.31 -30.33 -11.54
N THR A 171 -28.06 -31.63 -11.73
CA THR A 171 -27.38 -32.47 -10.74
C THR A 171 -26.39 -33.40 -11.44
N TYR A 172 -25.30 -33.71 -10.76
CA TYR A 172 -24.25 -34.59 -11.27
C TYR A 172 -23.89 -35.62 -10.19
N PHE A 173 -24.32 -36.87 -10.37
CA PHE A 173 -24.23 -37.95 -9.36
C PHE A 173 -24.78 -37.56 -7.97
N GLY A 174 -25.75 -36.64 -7.93
CA GLY A 174 -26.37 -36.14 -6.70
C GLY A 174 -25.75 -34.84 -6.15
N LEU A 175 -24.60 -34.39 -6.67
CA LEU A 175 -24.09 -33.04 -6.43
C LEU A 175 -25.02 -32.01 -7.07
N LYS A 176 -25.25 -30.87 -6.42
CA LYS A 176 -26.02 -29.75 -6.99
C LYS A 176 -25.17 -28.95 -7.98
N GLY A 177 -25.76 -28.57 -9.11
CA GLY A 177 -25.13 -27.66 -10.08
C GLY A 177 -25.32 -26.18 -9.73
N TYR A 178 -24.39 -25.35 -10.18
CA TYR A 178 -24.47 -23.88 -10.15
C TYR A 178 -23.62 -23.28 -11.27
N LEU A 179 -23.79 -22.00 -11.64
CA LEU A 179 -22.88 -21.37 -12.62
C LEU A 179 -21.48 -21.25 -12.02
N ALA A 180 -20.47 -21.69 -12.77
CA ALA A 180 -19.12 -21.86 -12.27
C ALA A 180 -18.50 -20.59 -11.69
N THR A 181 -17.77 -20.77 -10.60
CA THR A 181 -17.01 -19.77 -9.86
C THR A 181 -15.54 -20.07 -10.02
N ILE A 182 -14.74 -19.11 -10.48
CA ILE A 182 -13.35 -19.38 -10.90
C ILE A 182 -12.41 -18.61 -9.98
N THR A 183 -11.63 -19.33 -9.19
CA THR A 183 -10.78 -18.78 -8.11
C THR A 183 -9.28 -19.03 -8.30
N SER A 184 -8.88 -19.79 -9.30
CA SER A 184 -7.47 -20.06 -9.62
C SER A 184 -7.16 -20.11 -11.13
N VAL A 185 -5.86 -20.07 -11.48
CA VAL A 185 -5.39 -20.22 -12.87
C VAL A 185 -5.69 -21.61 -13.42
N GLU A 186 -5.66 -22.66 -12.59
CA GLU A 186 -5.99 -24.02 -12.97
C GLU A 186 -7.49 -24.17 -13.29
N GLU A 187 -8.36 -23.51 -12.51
CA GLU A 187 -9.78 -23.44 -12.82
C GLU A 187 -10.04 -22.69 -14.12
N ALA A 188 -9.39 -21.54 -14.35
CA ALA A 188 -9.53 -20.77 -15.57
C ALA A 188 -9.06 -21.54 -16.82
N GLN A 189 -7.97 -22.30 -16.71
CA GLN A 189 -7.54 -23.22 -17.77
C GLN A 189 -8.59 -24.33 -18.00
N LEU A 190 -9.07 -25.00 -16.95
CA LEU A 190 -9.96 -26.16 -17.10
C LEU A 190 -11.39 -25.82 -17.55
N SER A 191 -11.92 -24.68 -17.06
CA SER A 191 -13.29 -24.21 -17.30
C SER A 191 -13.39 -23.20 -18.46
N GLY A 192 -12.27 -22.61 -18.88
CA GLY A 192 -12.16 -21.69 -20.01
C GLY A 192 -11.40 -22.29 -21.19
N GLU A 193 -10.07 -22.36 -21.10
CA GLU A 193 -9.22 -22.80 -22.23
C GLU A 193 -9.57 -24.21 -22.73
N GLN A 194 -9.89 -25.12 -21.80
CA GLN A 194 -10.21 -26.53 -22.04
C GLN A 194 -11.73 -26.82 -22.06
N ALA A 195 -12.58 -25.79 -22.07
CA ALA A 195 -14.01 -25.99 -22.24
C ALA A 195 -14.36 -26.46 -23.66
N ALA A 196 -15.54 -27.07 -23.81
CA ALA A 196 -16.07 -27.42 -25.13
C ALA A 196 -16.66 -26.21 -25.89
N GLY A 197 -16.75 -25.05 -25.24
CA GLY A 197 -17.21 -23.78 -25.81
C GLY A 197 -17.20 -22.66 -24.77
N ALA A 198 -17.38 -21.43 -25.24
CA ALA A 198 -17.51 -20.22 -24.43
C ALA A 198 -18.94 -20.05 -23.88
N GLY A 199 -19.09 -19.52 -22.68
CA GLY A 199 -20.40 -19.38 -22.04
C GLY A 199 -20.39 -18.60 -20.74
N TRP A 200 -21.59 -18.40 -20.18
CA TRP A 200 -21.80 -17.74 -18.89
C TRP A 200 -21.12 -18.47 -17.73
N ILE A 201 -20.60 -17.67 -16.80
CA ILE A 201 -20.08 -18.08 -15.48
C ILE A 201 -20.79 -17.29 -14.38
N GLY A 202 -20.56 -17.63 -13.11
CA GLY A 202 -21.35 -17.14 -11.97
C GLY A 202 -21.17 -15.65 -11.61
N GLY A 203 -20.32 -14.91 -12.32
CA GLY A 203 -19.94 -13.55 -11.99
C GLY A 203 -20.94 -12.49 -12.47
N SER A 204 -21.22 -11.47 -11.65
CA SER A 204 -22.02 -10.31 -12.01
C SER A 204 -21.74 -9.14 -11.07
N ASP A 205 -21.95 -7.91 -11.53
CA ASP A 205 -21.99 -6.69 -10.72
C ASP A 205 -23.37 -6.00 -10.75
N GLU A 206 -24.44 -6.65 -11.25
CA GLU A 206 -25.83 -6.13 -11.31
C GLU A 206 -26.34 -5.59 -9.95
N GLN A 207 -25.83 -6.11 -8.83
CA GLN A 207 -26.17 -5.61 -7.49
C GLN A 207 -25.51 -4.28 -7.13
N THR A 208 -24.34 -3.98 -7.67
CA THR A 208 -23.53 -2.80 -7.38
C THR A 208 -22.52 -2.60 -8.51
N GLU A 209 -22.86 -1.72 -9.45
CA GLU A 209 -22.06 -1.31 -10.60
C GLU A 209 -20.55 -1.23 -10.30
N GLY A 210 -19.74 -1.96 -11.07
CA GLY A 210 -18.29 -2.03 -10.92
C GLY A 210 -17.79 -2.87 -9.74
N VAL A 211 -18.65 -3.59 -9.00
CA VAL A 211 -18.25 -4.49 -7.90
C VAL A 211 -18.66 -5.92 -8.22
N TRP A 212 -17.76 -6.62 -8.91
CA TRP A 212 -17.98 -7.95 -9.47
C TRP A 212 -17.91 -9.04 -8.39
N ARG A 213 -19.01 -9.80 -8.27
CA ARG A 213 -19.19 -10.84 -7.28
C ARG A 213 -19.57 -12.17 -7.91
N TRP A 214 -19.20 -13.26 -7.26
CA TRP A 214 -19.80 -14.56 -7.54
C TRP A 214 -21.24 -14.57 -7.02
N MET A 215 -22.21 -14.93 -7.86
CA MET A 215 -23.65 -14.91 -7.56
C MET A 215 -24.24 -16.30 -7.31
N THR A 216 -23.38 -17.31 -7.38
CA THR A 216 -23.69 -18.74 -7.39
C THR A 216 -22.60 -19.50 -6.63
N GLY A 217 -22.86 -20.77 -6.34
CA GLY A 217 -21.89 -21.64 -5.66
C GLY A 217 -21.67 -21.34 -4.17
N PRO A 218 -20.76 -22.09 -3.54
CA PRO A 218 -20.28 -21.82 -2.17
C PRO A 218 -19.69 -20.41 -1.99
N GLU A 219 -19.13 -19.83 -3.06
CA GLU A 219 -18.45 -18.54 -3.11
C GLU A 219 -19.43 -17.35 -3.24
N ALA A 220 -20.74 -17.60 -3.26
CA ALA A 220 -21.77 -16.58 -3.48
C ALA A 220 -21.63 -15.38 -2.51
N GLY A 221 -21.53 -14.17 -3.08
CA GLY A 221 -21.36 -12.90 -2.39
C GLY A 221 -19.89 -12.41 -2.31
N THR A 222 -18.91 -13.27 -2.57
CA THR A 222 -17.48 -12.88 -2.58
C THR A 222 -17.17 -11.98 -3.78
N VAL A 223 -16.39 -10.92 -3.54
CA VAL A 223 -15.93 -9.98 -4.59
C VAL A 223 -14.66 -10.55 -5.22
N PHE A 224 -14.60 -10.59 -6.55
CA PHE A 224 -13.39 -11.00 -7.27
C PHE A 224 -12.73 -9.86 -8.06
N TRP A 225 -13.47 -8.79 -8.39
CA TRP A 225 -12.93 -7.62 -9.10
C TRP A 225 -13.66 -6.32 -8.71
N ASN A 226 -12.94 -5.19 -8.69
CA ASN A 226 -13.52 -3.85 -8.48
C ASN A 226 -13.05 -2.87 -9.56
N GLY A 227 -13.99 -2.20 -10.21
CA GLY A 227 -13.78 -1.21 -11.28
C GLY A 227 -13.89 -1.79 -12.68
N LEU A 228 -13.65 -0.93 -13.68
CA LEU A 228 -13.58 -1.29 -15.10
C LEU A 228 -12.22 -1.96 -15.43
N ALA A 229 -11.81 -1.96 -16.70
CA ALA A 229 -10.57 -2.55 -17.23
C ALA A 229 -9.25 -2.22 -16.49
N ASN A 230 -9.18 -1.08 -15.79
CA ASN A 230 -8.03 -0.68 -14.96
C ASN A 230 -8.29 -0.89 -13.46
N GLY A 231 -9.20 -1.79 -13.13
CA GLY A 231 -9.65 -2.13 -11.79
C GLY A 231 -8.62 -2.90 -10.97
N THR A 232 -9.09 -3.44 -9.84
CA THR A 232 -8.26 -4.17 -8.89
C THR A 232 -8.87 -5.54 -8.55
N THR A 233 -7.99 -6.52 -8.38
CA THR A 233 -8.35 -7.92 -8.14
C THR A 233 -8.14 -8.25 -6.65
N PRO A 234 -9.18 -8.20 -5.79
CA PRO A 234 -9.05 -8.60 -4.39
C PRO A 234 -8.88 -10.12 -4.24
N ASN A 235 -9.44 -10.89 -5.18
CA ASN A 235 -9.22 -12.33 -5.35
C ASN A 235 -8.81 -12.57 -6.81
N PHE A 236 -8.78 -13.83 -7.26
CA PHE A 236 -8.46 -14.16 -8.65
C PHE A 236 -9.50 -13.62 -9.65
N ALA A 237 -9.03 -13.02 -10.74
CA ALA A 237 -9.84 -12.68 -11.91
C ALA A 237 -9.04 -12.92 -13.19
N ASN A 238 -9.71 -13.35 -14.27
CA ASN A 238 -9.08 -13.62 -15.56
C ASN A 238 -9.74 -12.82 -16.69
N TRP A 239 -9.91 -11.51 -16.51
CA TRP A 239 -10.47 -10.62 -17.55
C TRP A 239 -9.60 -10.58 -18.80
N ASN A 240 -10.23 -10.40 -19.96
CA ASN A 240 -9.54 -10.20 -21.23
C ASN A 240 -8.92 -8.79 -21.30
N THR A 241 -8.08 -8.55 -22.32
CA THR A 241 -7.37 -7.26 -22.45
C THR A 241 -8.34 -6.12 -22.74
N GLY A 242 -8.63 -5.32 -21.72
CA GLY A 242 -9.55 -4.17 -21.81
C GLY A 242 -10.89 -4.38 -21.11
N GLU A 243 -11.08 -5.50 -20.40
CA GLU A 243 -12.33 -5.86 -19.73
C GLU A 243 -12.19 -5.82 -18.18
N PRO A 244 -13.27 -5.60 -17.41
CA PRO A 244 -14.63 -5.31 -17.86
C PRO A 244 -14.77 -3.86 -18.36
N ASN A 245 -15.50 -3.63 -19.45
CA ASN A 245 -15.56 -2.33 -20.13
C ASN A 245 -16.89 -1.57 -19.96
N GLN A 246 -17.94 -2.24 -19.48
CA GLN A 246 -19.29 -1.71 -19.25
C GLN A 246 -19.95 -1.09 -20.51
N PHE A 247 -19.74 -1.69 -21.69
CA PHE A 247 -20.19 -1.16 -22.98
C PHE A 247 -21.67 -1.49 -23.28
N GLY A 248 -22.57 -0.82 -22.57
CA GLY A 248 -24.00 -0.87 -22.83
C GLY A 248 -24.81 -1.61 -21.78
N ASN A 249 -24.40 -1.52 -20.51
CA ASN A 249 -25.06 -2.13 -19.34
C ASN A 249 -24.86 -3.67 -19.35
N GLU A 250 -23.60 -4.05 -19.17
CA GLU A 250 -23.01 -5.37 -19.37
C GLU A 250 -22.68 -6.08 -18.06
N ASP A 251 -23.68 -6.31 -17.22
CA ASP A 251 -23.47 -6.60 -15.80
C ASP A 251 -23.13 -8.09 -15.46
N TYR A 252 -22.72 -8.91 -16.45
CA TYR A 252 -22.60 -10.36 -16.31
C TYR A 252 -21.34 -10.96 -16.97
N ALA A 253 -20.66 -11.87 -16.26
CA ALA A 253 -19.38 -12.41 -16.69
C ALA A 253 -19.54 -13.62 -17.62
N HIS A 254 -18.84 -13.58 -18.75
CA HIS A 254 -18.86 -14.58 -19.81
C HIS A 254 -17.43 -14.97 -20.20
N ILE A 255 -17.13 -16.26 -20.35
CA ILE A 255 -15.84 -16.69 -20.88
C ILE A 255 -15.75 -16.26 -22.34
N THR A 256 -14.73 -15.49 -22.73
CA THR A 256 -14.59 -14.99 -24.09
C THR A 256 -14.52 -16.13 -25.11
N ASP A 257 -15.14 -15.94 -26.28
CA ASP A 257 -14.99 -16.86 -27.42
C ASP A 257 -13.50 -17.05 -27.79
N PRO A 258 -13.02 -18.29 -28.01
CA PRO A 258 -11.61 -18.57 -28.30
C PRO A 258 -11.00 -17.84 -29.51
N SER A 259 -11.82 -17.17 -30.33
CA SER A 259 -11.34 -16.31 -31.43
C SER A 259 -10.95 -14.89 -31.01
N ILE A 260 -11.19 -14.47 -29.75
CA ILE A 260 -10.98 -13.10 -29.26
C ILE A 260 -10.05 -13.05 -28.04
N GLY A 261 -8.93 -12.34 -28.18
CA GLY A 261 -8.03 -12.03 -27.06
C GLY A 261 -7.34 -13.25 -26.45
N ILE A 262 -7.31 -13.32 -25.13
CA ILE A 262 -6.68 -14.43 -24.38
C ILE A 262 -7.70 -15.57 -24.23
N ASN A 263 -7.36 -16.78 -24.64
CA ASN A 263 -8.26 -17.94 -24.52
C ASN A 263 -8.58 -18.22 -23.04
N GLY A 264 -9.84 -18.56 -22.73
CA GLY A 264 -10.30 -18.79 -21.35
C GLY A 264 -10.37 -17.55 -20.44
N SER A 265 -10.01 -16.36 -20.94
CA SER A 265 -10.26 -15.09 -20.25
C SER A 265 -11.71 -14.64 -20.41
N TRP A 266 -12.13 -13.59 -19.68
CA TRP A 266 -13.53 -13.21 -19.53
C TRP A 266 -13.86 -11.86 -20.17
N ASN A 267 -15.11 -11.73 -20.61
CA ASN A 267 -15.77 -10.50 -21.04
C ASN A 267 -16.95 -10.24 -20.11
N ASP A 268 -17.26 -8.98 -19.85
CA ASP A 268 -18.55 -8.56 -19.33
C ASP A 268 -19.55 -8.46 -20.50
N LEU A 269 -20.81 -8.85 -20.29
CA LEU A 269 -21.86 -8.79 -21.31
C LEU A 269 -23.23 -8.49 -20.68
N SER A 270 -24.12 -7.83 -21.42
CA SER A 270 -25.52 -7.67 -21.00
C SER A 270 -26.21 -9.03 -20.79
N ASN A 271 -27.29 -9.13 -20.01
CA ASN A 271 -27.96 -10.40 -19.69
C ASN A 271 -28.28 -11.29 -20.91
N THR A 272 -28.54 -10.69 -22.08
CA THR A 272 -28.78 -11.41 -23.35
C THR A 272 -27.52 -11.70 -24.16
N GLY A 273 -26.43 -10.98 -23.90
CA GLY A 273 -25.28 -10.86 -24.79
C GLY A 273 -25.67 -10.42 -26.19
N ASP A 274 -24.78 -10.69 -27.14
CA ASP A 274 -24.94 -10.24 -28.52
C ASP A 274 -25.86 -11.16 -29.34
N SER A 275 -26.45 -10.65 -30.43
CA SER A 275 -27.42 -11.42 -31.23
C SER A 275 -26.79 -12.43 -32.19
N SER A 276 -25.49 -12.29 -32.48
CA SER A 276 -24.68 -13.19 -33.31
C SER A 276 -23.18 -12.93 -33.09
N GLY A 277 -22.30 -13.76 -33.67
CA GLY A 277 -20.85 -13.53 -33.58
C GLY A 277 -20.22 -14.03 -32.26
N PRO A 278 -19.00 -13.58 -31.90
CA PRO A 278 -18.25 -14.08 -30.74
C PRO A 278 -18.92 -13.79 -29.39
N TYR A 279 -19.50 -12.59 -29.23
CA TYR A 279 -20.14 -12.14 -27.99
C TYR A 279 -21.60 -12.63 -27.80
N GLN A 280 -22.11 -13.45 -28.72
CA GLN A 280 -23.38 -14.13 -28.52
C GLN A 280 -23.15 -15.37 -27.63
N PRO A 281 -23.85 -15.50 -26.48
CA PRO A 281 -23.71 -16.65 -25.60
C PRO A 281 -23.93 -17.98 -26.33
N LYS A 282 -22.97 -18.89 -26.24
CA LYS A 282 -23.08 -20.24 -26.86
C LYS A 282 -23.60 -21.29 -25.88
N GLY A 283 -23.61 -20.95 -24.60
CA GLY A 283 -23.90 -21.86 -23.51
C GLY A 283 -23.51 -21.29 -22.15
N TYR A 284 -23.24 -22.16 -21.20
CA TYR A 284 -22.81 -21.82 -19.85
C TYR A 284 -21.93 -22.91 -19.23
N ILE A 285 -21.09 -22.56 -18.27
CA ILE A 285 -20.33 -23.52 -17.46
C ILE A 285 -21.08 -23.78 -16.16
N VAL A 286 -21.38 -25.06 -15.91
CA VAL A 286 -21.92 -25.54 -14.64
C VAL A 286 -20.79 -26.13 -13.82
N GLU A 287 -20.73 -25.76 -12.55
CA GLU A 287 -19.85 -26.37 -11.56
C GLU A 287 -20.67 -27.21 -10.58
N TYR A 288 -20.07 -28.29 -10.09
CA TYR A 288 -20.66 -29.21 -9.11
C TYR A 288 -19.62 -29.54 -8.03
N GLY A 289 -20.00 -29.40 -6.77
CA GLY A 289 -19.11 -29.58 -5.62
C GLY A 289 -19.34 -28.50 -4.55
N GLY A 290 -18.73 -28.68 -3.38
CA GLY A 290 -18.66 -27.68 -2.30
C GLY A 290 -20.00 -27.24 -1.66
N THR A 291 -21.16 -27.59 -2.21
CA THR A 291 -22.44 -27.02 -1.79
C THR A 291 -22.90 -27.68 -0.48
N PRO A 292 -23.37 -26.91 0.53
CA PRO A 292 -23.85 -27.48 1.79
C PRO A 292 -24.96 -28.52 1.61
N GLY A 293 -24.64 -29.78 1.89
CA GLY A 293 -25.55 -30.92 1.75
C GLY A 293 -25.27 -31.82 0.54
N ASP A 294 -24.26 -31.50 -0.28
CA ASP A 294 -23.80 -32.39 -1.36
C ASP A 294 -23.36 -33.77 -0.81
N PRO A 295 -23.68 -34.86 -1.53
CA PRO A 295 -23.20 -36.20 -1.19
C PRO A 295 -21.70 -36.34 -1.47
N VAL A 296 -20.99 -37.13 -0.65
CA VAL A 296 -19.61 -37.55 -0.96
C VAL A 296 -19.65 -38.54 -2.11
N VAL A 297 -19.05 -38.18 -3.25
CA VAL A 297 -18.96 -39.01 -4.46
C VAL A 297 -17.49 -39.33 -4.76
N ASP A 298 -17.17 -40.62 -4.95
CA ASP A 298 -15.81 -41.10 -5.23
C ASP A 298 -15.64 -41.52 -6.71
N ILE A 299 -16.31 -40.74 -7.57
CA ILE A 299 -16.45 -40.98 -9.01
C ILE A 299 -15.26 -40.47 -9.84
N SER A 300 -14.20 -40.00 -9.17
CA SER A 300 -13.00 -39.46 -9.82
C SER A 300 -11.75 -39.64 -8.99
N ALA A 301 -10.63 -39.83 -9.68
CA ALA A 301 -9.30 -39.95 -9.08
C ALA A 301 -8.30 -39.08 -9.85
N SER A 302 -7.06 -38.99 -9.34
CA SER A 302 -5.99 -38.24 -10.00
C SER A 302 -4.60 -38.78 -9.72
N THR A 303 -3.67 -38.47 -10.62
CA THR A 303 -2.22 -38.67 -10.49
C THR A 303 -1.48 -37.47 -11.08
N ARG A 304 -0.18 -37.34 -10.81
CA ARG A 304 0.68 -36.33 -11.45
C ARG A 304 1.90 -36.93 -12.11
N ILE A 305 2.46 -36.18 -13.06
CA ILE A 305 3.87 -36.29 -13.42
C ILE A 305 4.61 -34.98 -13.10
N HIS A 306 5.87 -35.12 -12.66
CA HIS A 306 6.77 -34.01 -12.37
C HIS A 306 7.98 -34.05 -13.31
N ILE A 307 8.41 -32.90 -13.82
CA ILE A 307 9.57 -32.75 -14.69
C ILE A 307 10.71 -32.10 -13.90
N SER A 308 11.84 -32.80 -13.78
CA SER A 308 12.98 -32.32 -12.99
C SER A 308 13.80 -31.25 -13.74
N GLU A 309 14.29 -30.27 -13.00
CA GLU A 309 14.98 -29.08 -13.52
C GLU A 309 16.25 -28.75 -12.69
N ILE A 310 17.12 -27.88 -13.22
CA ILE A 310 18.31 -27.41 -12.48
C ILE A 310 17.93 -26.20 -11.62
N THR A 311 18.15 -26.31 -10.32
CA THR A 311 17.79 -25.29 -9.33
C THR A 311 18.91 -24.29 -9.03
N SER A 312 20.18 -24.66 -9.24
CA SER A 312 21.31 -23.73 -9.11
C SER A 312 22.57 -24.20 -9.86
N ILE A 313 23.46 -23.25 -10.16
CA ILE A 313 24.80 -23.46 -10.73
C ILE A 313 25.80 -22.73 -9.82
N ILE A 314 26.76 -23.45 -9.22
CA ILE A 314 27.48 -22.97 -8.03
C ILE A 314 28.93 -22.53 -8.30
N THR A 315 29.55 -22.94 -9.41
CA THR A 315 31.00 -22.73 -9.64
C THR A 315 31.35 -21.88 -10.87
N PRO A 316 32.00 -20.71 -10.70
CA PRO A 316 32.82 -20.10 -11.74
C PRO A 316 34.18 -20.81 -11.76
N ALA A 317 34.50 -21.49 -12.85
CA ALA A 317 35.63 -22.42 -12.88
C ALA A 317 36.60 -22.08 -14.01
N ALA A 318 37.74 -21.50 -13.63
CA ALA A 318 38.78 -21.03 -14.54
C ALA A 318 40.15 -21.61 -14.15
N ILE A 319 40.96 -21.99 -15.14
CA ILE A 319 42.30 -22.56 -14.96
C ILE A 319 43.34 -21.83 -15.81
N CYS A 320 44.61 -22.00 -15.44
CA CYS A 320 45.75 -21.34 -16.06
C CYS A 320 46.55 -22.31 -16.92
N GLY A 321 46.55 -22.09 -18.23
CA GLY A 321 47.09 -23.05 -19.19
C GLY A 321 46.27 -24.34 -19.21
N SER A 322 46.85 -25.43 -19.73
CA SER A 322 46.12 -26.69 -19.89
C SER A 322 45.91 -27.43 -18.56
N GLY A 323 44.68 -27.89 -18.32
CA GLY A 323 44.30 -28.55 -17.07
C GLY A 323 42.82 -28.98 -17.02
N SER A 324 42.40 -29.54 -15.89
CA SER A 324 41.01 -29.93 -15.62
C SER A 324 40.31 -28.94 -14.70
N VAL A 325 38.98 -28.83 -14.84
CA VAL A 325 38.12 -27.85 -14.19
C VAL A 325 36.99 -28.56 -13.43
N LEU A 326 36.63 -28.12 -12.23
CA LEU A 326 35.47 -28.66 -11.49
C LEU A 326 34.23 -27.78 -11.73
N LEU A 327 33.15 -28.38 -12.23
CA LEU A 327 31.84 -27.76 -12.45
C LEU A 327 30.82 -28.33 -11.47
N GLN A 328 29.93 -27.49 -10.94
CA GLN A 328 28.90 -27.87 -9.97
C GLN A 328 27.53 -27.24 -10.27
N ALA A 329 26.47 -28.04 -10.16
CA ALA A 329 25.07 -27.62 -10.23
C ALA A 329 24.20 -28.48 -9.30
N THR A 330 22.94 -28.09 -9.09
CA THR A 330 21.95 -28.85 -8.29
C THR A 330 20.66 -29.08 -9.07
N ALA A 331 20.05 -30.24 -8.92
CA ALA A 331 18.74 -30.58 -9.50
C ALA A 331 17.58 -30.37 -8.50
N SER A 332 16.34 -30.25 -8.99
CA SER A 332 15.12 -30.31 -8.17
C SER A 332 14.84 -31.74 -7.70
N SER A 333 15.21 -32.73 -8.51
CA SER A 333 15.20 -34.17 -8.20
C SER A 333 16.17 -34.91 -9.13
N GLY A 334 16.72 -36.03 -8.66
CA GLY A 334 17.71 -36.82 -9.40
C GLY A 334 19.13 -36.27 -9.36
N ASP A 335 19.98 -36.76 -10.27
CA ASP A 335 21.38 -36.33 -10.44
C ASP A 335 21.49 -35.24 -11.52
N VAL A 336 22.59 -34.48 -11.54
CA VAL A 336 22.92 -33.61 -12.69
C VAL A 336 23.59 -34.40 -13.82
N ALA A 337 22.99 -34.43 -15.00
CA ALA A 337 23.61 -34.92 -16.24
C ALA A 337 24.32 -33.77 -16.98
N TRP A 338 25.58 -33.99 -17.34
CA TRP A 338 26.46 -33.01 -18.01
C TRP A 338 26.73 -33.41 -19.45
N PHE A 339 26.66 -32.47 -20.38
CA PHE A 339 26.84 -32.68 -21.83
C PHE A 339 27.90 -31.72 -22.40
N ASP A 340 28.60 -32.14 -23.45
CA ASP A 340 29.61 -31.34 -24.17
C ASP A 340 29.02 -30.40 -25.26
N SER A 341 27.73 -30.55 -25.55
CA SER A 341 27.03 -29.80 -26.59
C SER A 341 25.52 -29.77 -26.30
N PRO A 342 24.78 -28.76 -26.82
CA PRO A 342 23.35 -28.65 -26.54
C PRO A 342 22.54 -29.78 -27.21
N THR A 343 23.10 -30.45 -28.22
CA THR A 343 22.46 -31.52 -29.00
C THR A 343 22.99 -32.93 -28.71
N ALA A 344 23.95 -33.11 -27.80
CA ALA A 344 24.44 -34.43 -27.41
C ALA A 344 23.33 -35.31 -26.81
N THR A 345 23.24 -36.56 -27.24
CA THR A 345 22.24 -37.53 -26.76
C THR A 345 22.69 -38.35 -25.55
N THR A 346 23.99 -38.31 -25.21
CA THR A 346 24.58 -39.00 -24.06
C THR A 346 25.37 -38.01 -23.22
N PRO A 347 25.25 -38.02 -21.88
CA PRO A 347 26.07 -37.17 -21.03
C PRO A 347 27.53 -37.62 -21.03
N VAL A 348 28.44 -36.65 -20.86
CA VAL A 348 29.86 -36.90 -20.59
C VAL A 348 30.12 -37.23 -19.12
N PHE A 349 29.21 -36.87 -18.22
CA PHE A 349 29.27 -37.17 -16.79
C PHE A 349 27.88 -37.09 -16.13
N VAL A 350 27.67 -37.81 -15.04
CA VAL A 350 26.45 -37.74 -14.21
C VAL A 350 26.85 -37.61 -12.74
N GLY A 351 26.25 -36.65 -12.05
CA GLY A 351 26.48 -36.28 -10.65
C GLY A 351 26.70 -34.77 -10.49
N ASP A 352 26.42 -34.26 -9.29
CA ASP A 352 26.40 -32.82 -8.97
C ASP A 352 27.75 -32.10 -9.19
N MET A 353 28.87 -32.84 -9.18
CA MET A 353 30.23 -32.33 -9.30
C MET A 353 31.00 -33.01 -10.44
N PHE A 354 31.17 -32.31 -11.57
CA PHE A 354 31.86 -32.80 -12.76
C PHE A 354 33.27 -32.23 -12.90
N ASN A 355 34.30 -33.09 -12.82
CA ASN A 355 35.67 -32.70 -13.16
C ASN A 355 35.95 -32.94 -14.65
N THR A 356 36.19 -31.89 -15.42
CA THR A 356 36.38 -31.96 -16.88
C THR A 356 37.63 -32.77 -17.27
N PRO A 357 37.68 -33.31 -18.51
CA PRO A 357 38.95 -33.65 -19.16
C PRO A 357 39.92 -32.45 -19.21
N VAL A 358 41.18 -32.73 -19.57
CA VAL A 358 42.19 -31.67 -19.73
C VAL A 358 41.82 -30.77 -20.91
N LEU A 359 41.47 -29.52 -20.60
CA LEU A 359 41.13 -28.48 -21.56
C LEU A 359 42.39 -27.73 -21.98
N ASN A 360 42.45 -27.32 -23.25
CA ASN A 360 43.50 -26.42 -23.77
C ASN A 360 42.95 -25.05 -24.21
N THR A 361 41.62 -24.91 -24.22
CA THR A 361 40.84 -23.73 -24.61
C THR A 361 39.56 -23.68 -23.77
N THR A 362 39.01 -22.48 -23.54
CA THR A 362 37.69 -22.32 -22.91
C THR A 362 36.65 -23.18 -23.63
N THR A 363 35.90 -23.96 -22.87
CA THR A 363 34.99 -25.00 -23.36
C THR A 363 33.66 -24.88 -22.62
N THR A 364 32.55 -24.98 -23.35
CA THR A 364 31.21 -24.87 -22.79
C THR A 364 30.59 -26.26 -22.65
N TYR A 365 30.08 -26.53 -21.45
CA TYR A 365 29.27 -27.70 -21.11
C TYR A 365 27.82 -27.28 -20.85
N TYR A 366 26.94 -28.26 -20.70
CA TYR A 366 25.51 -28.06 -20.47
C TYR A 366 25.05 -29.00 -19.35
N ALA A 367 24.31 -28.48 -18.38
CA ALA A 367 23.79 -29.22 -17.23
C ALA A 367 22.27 -29.40 -17.34
N MET A 368 21.76 -30.54 -16.90
CA MET A 368 20.35 -30.92 -16.93
C MET A 368 20.04 -31.83 -15.74
N ALA A 369 18.87 -31.70 -15.11
CA ALA A 369 18.45 -32.65 -14.08
C ALA A 369 18.07 -34.00 -14.73
N SER A 370 18.44 -35.11 -14.09
CA SER A 370 18.25 -36.45 -14.63
C SER A 370 17.74 -37.40 -13.54
N VAL A 371 16.47 -37.76 -13.64
CA VAL A 371 15.86 -38.86 -12.87
C VAL A 371 15.83 -40.12 -13.75
N ASN A 372 16.18 -41.27 -13.17
CA ASN A 372 16.13 -42.59 -13.82
C ASN A 372 16.84 -42.69 -15.19
N GLY A 373 17.86 -41.86 -15.45
CA GLY A 373 18.60 -41.84 -16.70
C GLY A 373 17.94 -41.07 -17.84
N CYS A 374 17.02 -40.15 -17.53
CA CYS A 374 16.47 -39.22 -18.52
C CYS A 374 17.54 -38.24 -19.04
N TYR A 375 17.71 -38.14 -20.37
CA TYR A 375 18.72 -37.27 -21.01
C TYR A 375 18.13 -36.26 -22.02
N THR A 376 16.80 -36.09 -21.99
CA THR A 376 16.02 -35.15 -22.79
C THR A 376 15.28 -34.18 -21.86
N GLY A 377 15.37 -32.89 -22.13
CA GLY A 377 14.91 -31.83 -21.22
C GLY A 377 15.58 -30.49 -21.54
N GLU A 378 15.21 -29.44 -20.80
CA GLU A 378 15.87 -28.13 -20.87
C GLU A 378 17.29 -28.19 -20.27
N ARG A 379 18.28 -27.59 -20.95
CA ARG A 379 19.68 -27.62 -20.52
C ARG A 379 20.21 -26.21 -20.26
N LEU A 380 20.81 -26.01 -19.08
CA LEU A 380 21.48 -24.76 -18.74
C LEU A 380 22.95 -24.80 -19.15
N GLN A 381 23.46 -23.68 -19.66
CA GLN A 381 24.84 -23.56 -20.14
C GLN A 381 25.82 -23.30 -18.97
N VAL A 382 26.95 -24.00 -18.96
CA VAL A 382 28.01 -23.86 -17.95
C VAL A 382 29.39 -23.79 -18.63
N THR A 383 30.12 -22.69 -18.48
CA THR A 383 31.38 -22.46 -19.20
C THR A 383 32.61 -22.71 -18.32
N ALA A 384 33.49 -23.61 -18.77
CA ALA A 384 34.79 -23.89 -18.17
C ALA A 384 35.88 -23.05 -18.87
N THR A 385 36.50 -22.12 -18.15
CA THR A 385 37.40 -21.11 -18.73
C THR A 385 38.87 -21.55 -18.69
N VAL A 386 39.58 -21.43 -19.82
CA VAL A 386 41.04 -21.64 -19.88
C VAL A 386 41.73 -20.31 -20.16
N ASN A 387 42.37 -19.76 -19.13
CA ASN A 387 43.11 -18.51 -19.20
C ASN A 387 44.55 -18.75 -19.70
N THR A 388 45.05 -17.83 -20.52
CA THR A 388 46.41 -17.88 -21.07
C THR A 388 47.46 -17.47 -20.05
N ILE A 389 48.55 -18.24 -19.96
CA ILE A 389 49.72 -17.91 -19.14
C ILE A 389 50.55 -16.82 -19.87
N PRO A 390 50.82 -15.67 -19.24
CA PRO A 390 51.57 -14.57 -19.85
C PRO A 390 53.09 -14.76 -19.78
N ILE A 391 53.83 -14.12 -20.69
CA ILE A 391 55.31 -14.11 -20.70
C ILE A 391 55.86 -12.67 -20.80
N ILE A 392 57.07 -12.44 -20.28
CA ILE A 392 57.80 -11.17 -20.42
C ILE A 392 58.55 -11.15 -21.76
N GLU A 393 58.44 -10.04 -22.51
CA GLU A 393 58.99 -9.89 -23.86
C GLU A 393 60.23 -8.98 -23.93
N SER A 394 60.28 -7.89 -23.14
CA SER A 394 61.39 -6.92 -23.15
C SER A 394 61.54 -6.16 -21.82
N ILE A 395 62.69 -5.49 -21.59
CA ILE A 395 63.03 -4.73 -20.37
C ILE A 395 63.90 -3.46 -20.67
N ALA A 396 63.96 -2.50 -19.74
CA ALA A 396 64.84 -1.31 -19.80
C ALA A 396 65.39 -0.85 -18.41
N GLU A 397 66.61 -0.29 -18.38
CA GLU A 397 67.44 0.01 -17.17
C GLU A 397 67.78 1.52 -17.02
N SER A 398 68.34 1.99 -15.88
CA SER A 398 68.49 3.44 -15.58
C SER A 398 69.65 3.88 -14.62
N THR A 399 69.91 5.18 -14.46
CA THR A 399 71.01 5.81 -13.64
C THR A 399 70.61 7.20 -13.10
N ILE A 400 70.98 7.55 -11.85
CA ILE A 400 70.41 8.67 -11.05
C ILE A 400 71.39 9.29 -10.01
N CYS A 401 71.04 10.43 -9.37
CA CYS A 401 71.68 10.90 -8.12
C CYS A 401 71.29 9.99 -6.92
N SER A 402 71.96 10.17 -5.78
CA SER A 402 71.72 9.55 -4.47
C SER A 402 70.54 10.19 -3.79
N ASN A 403 69.83 9.40 -3.01
CA ASN A 403 68.48 9.73 -2.55
C ASN A 403 67.48 10.01 -3.69
N SER A 404 67.75 9.55 -4.92
CA SER A 404 66.78 9.59 -6.04
C SER A 404 66.22 8.20 -6.34
N SER A 405 65.13 8.14 -7.08
CA SER A 405 64.50 6.93 -7.63
C SER A 405 64.65 6.87 -9.15
N ALA A 406 64.69 5.69 -9.75
CA ALA A 406 64.73 5.53 -11.20
C ALA A 406 63.55 4.74 -11.75
N THR A 407 63.05 5.11 -12.92
CA THR A 407 62.04 4.32 -13.63
C THR A 407 62.70 3.31 -14.57
N ILE A 408 62.38 2.04 -14.36
CA ILE A 408 62.70 0.90 -15.23
C ILE A 408 61.39 0.36 -15.83
N SER A 409 61.46 -0.38 -16.94
CA SER A 409 60.25 -0.86 -17.63
C SER A 409 60.39 -2.26 -18.21
N ALA A 410 59.25 -2.87 -18.52
CA ALA A 410 59.12 -4.18 -19.14
C ALA A 410 57.83 -4.29 -19.98
N THR A 411 57.81 -5.19 -20.96
CA THR A 411 56.60 -5.55 -21.73
C THR A 411 56.27 -7.03 -21.59
N ALA A 412 55.00 -7.38 -21.75
CA ALA A 412 54.50 -8.74 -21.63
C ALA A 412 53.51 -9.07 -22.75
N SER A 413 53.41 -10.35 -23.11
CA SER A 413 52.58 -10.81 -24.22
C SER A 413 51.06 -10.62 -23.99
N ILE A 414 50.64 -10.66 -22.73
CA ILE A 414 49.27 -10.38 -22.28
C ILE A 414 49.27 -10.11 -20.76
N GLY A 415 48.23 -9.45 -20.25
CA GLY A 415 48.03 -9.23 -18.82
C GLY A 415 48.85 -8.07 -18.23
N SER A 416 48.80 -7.98 -16.90
CA SER A 416 49.45 -6.95 -16.10
C SER A 416 50.80 -7.42 -15.56
N ILE A 417 51.79 -6.55 -15.58
CA ILE A 417 53.14 -6.85 -15.07
C ILE A 417 53.22 -6.59 -13.55
N ASN A 418 53.95 -7.43 -12.81
CA ASN A 418 54.27 -7.27 -11.38
C ASN A 418 55.80 -7.31 -11.16
N TRP A 419 56.29 -6.45 -10.26
CA TRP A 419 57.72 -6.25 -9.97
C TRP A 419 58.10 -6.76 -8.57
N TYR A 420 59.33 -7.22 -8.38
CA TYR A 420 59.80 -7.90 -7.17
C TYR A 420 61.28 -7.57 -6.86
N ASN A 421 61.68 -7.71 -5.59
CA ASN A 421 63.09 -7.66 -5.16
C ASN A 421 63.73 -9.06 -5.07
N VAL A 422 62.97 -10.14 -5.31
CA VAL A 422 63.43 -11.52 -5.21
C VAL A 422 63.01 -12.34 -6.44
N PRO A 423 63.83 -13.33 -6.87
CA PRO A 423 63.55 -14.15 -8.05
C PRO A 423 62.41 -15.16 -7.85
N ILE A 424 62.11 -15.55 -6.60
CA ILE A 424 61.07 -16.53 -6.25
C ILE A 424 60.37 -16.07 -4.96
N GLY A 425 59.04 -16.17 -4.91
CA GLY A 425 58.24 -15.82 -3.73
C GLY A 425 58.22 -14.32 -3.43
N GLY A 426 57.94 -13.94 -2.19
CA GLY A 426 57.81 -12.53 -1.79
C GLY A 426 56.55 -11.83 -2.32
N VAL A 427 56.29 -10.63 -1.81
CA VAL A 427 55.18 -9.78 -2.25
C VAL A 427 55.59 -8.88 -3.42
N PRO A 428 54.67 -8.53 -4.35
CA PRO A 428 54.97 -7.59 -5.42
C PRO A 428 55.25 -6.20 -4.84
N LEU A 429 56.30 -5.56 -5.36
CA LEU A 429 56.68 -4.17 -5.06
C LEU A 429 55.78 -3.16 -5.78
N ALA A 430 55.37 -3.49 -7.01
CA ALA A 430 54.55 -2.64 -7.87
C ALA A 430 53.92 -3.48 -8.99
N ALA A 431 52.90 -2.91 -9.63
CA ALA A 431 52.29 -3.44 -10.85
C ALA A 431 52.29 -2.37 -11.97
N GLY A 432 52.39 -2.81 -13.23
CA GLY A 432 52.46 -1.95 -14.41
C GLY A 432 53.68 -2.23 -15.29
N SER A 433 53.64 -1.75 -16.54
CA SER A 433 54.74 -1.89 -17.52
C SER A 433 55.98 -1.08 -17.17
N SER A 434 55.91 -0.20 -16.16
CA SER A 434 57.07 0.46 -15.57
C SER A 434 57.02 0.35 -14.05
N PHE A 435 58.21 0.42 -13.45
CA PHE A 435 58.41 0.49 -12.02
C PHE A 435 59.40 1.59 -11.72
N THR A 436 58.98 2.56 -10.91
CA THR A 436 59.89 3.51 -10.29
C THR A 436 60.41 2.88 -9.00
N THR A 437 61.72 2.65 -8.95
CA THR A 437 62.36 2.04 -7.78
C THR A 437 62.12 2.90 -6.53
N PRO A 438 62.18 2.32 -5.32
CA PRO A 438 62.47 3.08 -4.12
C PRO A 438 63.70 3.97 -4.31
N VAL A 439 63.81 4.97 -3.45
CA VAL A 439 64.98 5.84 -3.36
C VAL A 439 66.24 4.99 -3.13
N LEU A 440 67.22 5.14 -4.02
CA LEU A 440 68.47 4.38 -3.99
C LEU A 440 69.64 5.24 -3.51
N ASN A 441 70.43 4.63 -2.63
CA ASN A 441 71.72 5.14 -2.17
C ASN A 441 72.89 4.28 -2.69
N ASN A 442 72.59 3.15 -3.34
CA ASN A 442 73.53 2.21 -3.96
C ASN A 442 72.87 1.52 -5.17
N THR A 443 73.67 1.03 -6.11
CA THR A 443 73.23 0.26 -7.29
C THR A 443 72.43 -1.00 -6.89
N THR A 444 71.30 -1.28 -7.56
CA THR A 444 70.33 -2.33 -7.15
C THR A 444 69.67 -3.03 -8.35
N THR A 445 69.30 -4.32 -8.21
CA THR A 445 68.61 -5.15 -9.23
C THR A 445 67.25 -5.64 -8.73
N TYR A 446 66.26 -5.68 -9.63
CA TYR A 446 64.86 -6.09 -9.42
C TYR A 446 64.48 -7.22 -10.38
N PHE A 447 63.29 -7.81 -10.19
CA PHE A 447 62.73 -8.90 -11.00
C PHE A 447 61.30 -8.59 -11.45
N VAL A 448 60.85 -9.16 -12.56
CA VAL A 448 59.54 -8.89 -13.16
C VAL A 448 58.84 -10.16 -13.66
N GLU A 449 57.53 -10.24 -13.47
CA GLU A 449 56.63 -11.31 -13.97
C GLU A 449 55.34 -10.67 -14.55
N ALA A 450 54.54 -11.41 -15.32
CA ALA A 450 53.22 -10.95 -15.75
C ALA A 450 52.10 -11.83 -15.18
N THR A 451 50.89 -11.27 -15.08
CA THR A 451 49.68 -11.91 -14.54
C THR A 451 48.48 -11.60 -15.44
N ASN A 452 47.74 -12.62 -15.88
CA ASN A 452 46.56 -12.50 -16.73
C ASN A 452 45.43 -13.39 -16.20
N ASN A 453 44.28 -12.83 -15.83
CA ASN A 453 43.13 -13.56 -15.27
C ASN A 453 43.50 -14.59 -14.16
N GLY A 454 44.40 -14.20 -13.24
CA GLY A 454 44.93 -15.04 -12.16
C GLY A 454 46.14 -15.91 -12.53
N CYS A 455 46.55 -15.94 -13.80
CA CYS A 455 47.65 -16.78 -14.30
C CYS A 455 48.96 -16.01 -14.38
N VAL A 456 49.99 -16.48 -13.66
CA VAL A 456 51.31 -15.82 -13.58
C VAL A 456 52.34 -16.44 -14.53
N THR A 457 53.31 -15.64 -14.98
CA THR A 457 54.49 -16.12 -15.71
C THR A 457 55.27 -17.15 -14.88
N SER A 458 55.79 -18.20 -15.52
CA SER A 458 56.42 -19.33 -14.84
C SER A 458 57.78 -19.04 -14.18
N VAL A 459 58.51 -18.01 -14.64
CA VAL A 459 59.82 -17.58 -14.10
C VAL A 459 59.96 -16.06 -14.27
N ARG A 460 60.59 -15.37 -13.29
CA ARG A 460 60.83 -13.91 -13.33
C ARG A 460 62.09 -13.50 -14.10
N THR A 461 62.05 -12.31 -14.71
CA THR A 461 63.17 -11.70 -15.47
C THR A 461 63.84 -10.56 -14.68
N PRO A 462 65.19 -10.40 -14.66
CA PRO A 462 65.88 -9.35 -13.87
C PRO A 462 66.14 -8.00 -14.60
N VAL A 463 66.26 -6.87 -13.85
CA VAL A 463 66.45 -5.47 -14.34
C VAL A 463 67.20 -4.55 -13.32
N THR A 464 68.11 -3.62 -13.71
CA THR A 464 69.10 -2.93 -12.80
C THR A 464 69.17 -1.37 -12.84
N VAL A 465 69.67 -0.70 -11.77
CA VAL A 465 69.78 0.80 -11.58
C VAL A 465 71.05 1.30 -10.80
N THR A 466 71.61 2.52 -11.04
CA THR A 466 72.92 3.10 -10.52
C THR A 466 72.89 4.59 -9.95
N VAL A 467 73.81 5.10 -9.04
CA VAL A 467 73.62 6.26 -8.04
C VAL A 467 74.83 7.27 -7.69
N ILE A 468 74.66 8.58 -7.23
CA ILE A 468 75.70 9.71 -6.93
C ILE A 468 75.37 10.89 -5.87
N ASN A 469 76.23 11.51 -4.96
CA ASN A 469 75.84 12.38 -3.76
C ASN A 469 76.59 13.77 -3.38
N THR A 470 76.06 14.71 -2.50
CA THR A 470 76.51 16.15 -2.16
C THR A 470 76.23 16.75 -0.67
N PRO A 471 76.88 17.84 -0.11
CA PRO A 471 76.81 18.40 1.32
C PRO A 471 76.53 19.96 1.64
N PRO A 472 76.31 20.46 2.93
CA PRO A 472 75.40 21.61 3.38
C PRO A 472 75.93 22.99 3.99
N PRO A 473 75.07 24.01 4.39
CA PRO A 473 75.40 25.40 4.92
C PRO A 473 75.30 25.69 6.49
N THR A 474 75.32 26.98 6.98
CA THR A 474 75.56 27.37 8.44
C THR A 474 74.78 28.60 9.05
N GLY A 475 74.46 28.64 10.39
CA GLY A 475 73.72 29.74 11.08
C GLY A 475 73.36 29.56 12.60
N ASN A 476 72.46 30.40 13.16
CA ASN A 476 72.05 30.51 14.60
C ASN A 476 70.73 29.75 14.93
N ALA A 477 70.38 29.43 16.19
CA ALA A 477 69.43 28.32 16.48
C ALA A 477 67.99 28.58 17.06
N VAL A 478 67.63 29.70 17.72
CA VAL A 478 66.26 29.92 18.32
C VAL A 478 65.84 31.42 18.36
N GLN A 479 64.56 31.79 18.10
CA GLN A 479 63.98 33.18 18.09
C GLN A 479 62.46 33.23 18.54
N GLU A 480 61.83 34.39 18.87
CA GLU A 480 60.45 34.48 19.49
C GLU A 480 59.56 35.69 19.06
N PHE A 481 58.21 35.56 19.03
CA PHE A 481 57.17 36.52 18.51
C PHE A 481 55.74 36.35 19.15
N CYS A 482 54.74 37.24 18.88
CA CYS A 482 53.27 36.99 19.05
C CYS A 482 52.61 36.75 17.65
N ASP A 483 51.44 36.10 17.60
CA ASP A 483 50.69 35.80 16.37
C ASP A 483 50.12 37.06 15.67
N VAL A 484 49.56 37.98 16.45
CA VAL A 484 48.91 39.23 16.00
C VAL A 484 49.85 40.21 15.27
N ASP A 485 51.17 39.98 15.35
CA ASP A 485 52.21 40.77 14.69
C ASP A 485 52.60 40.24 13.28
N GLU A 486 52.07 39.10 12.84
CA GLU A 486 52.30 38.46 11.50
C GLU A 486 53.79 38.34 11.05
N PRO A 487 54.71 37.80 11.88
CA PRO A 487 56.16 37.70 11.56
C PRO A 487 56.49 36.74 10.39
N THR A 488 57.68 36.87 9.73
CA THR A 488 58.06 36.04 8.53
C THR A 488 59.49 35.47 8.51
N LEU A 489 59.79 34.57 7.56
CA LEU A 489 61.13 33.97 7.36
C LEU A 489 62.23 34.96 6.99
N ALA A 490 61.89 36.09 6.39
CA ALA A 490 62.82 37.17 6.09
C ALA A 490 63.43 37.76 7.37
N ASP A 491 62.77 37.56 8.51
CA ASP A 491 63.20 37.98 9.83
C ASP A 491 64.19 36.96 10.48
N ILE A 492 64.58 35.88 9.76
CA ILE A 492 65.57 34.85 10.18
C ILE A 492 66.93 35.02 9.46
N VAL A 493 68.06 34.71 10.14
CA VAL A 493 69.43 35.12 9.74
C VAL A 493 70.46 33.96 9.63
N VAL A 494 71.03 33.68 8.43
CA VAL A 494 72.00 32.55 8.14
C VAL A 494 73.03 32.83 7.01
N ALA A 495 73.94 31.87 6.67
CA ALA A 495 74.99 32.01 5.63
C ALA A 495 75.31 30.73 4.79
N GLY A 496 75.47 30.89 3.46
CA GLY A 496 75.94 29.88 2.48
C GLY A 496 75.73 30.30 1.00
N THR A 497 75.75 29.37 0.03
CA THR A 497 75.63 29.67 -1.42
C THR A 497 74.31 29.16 -2.02
N ASN A 498 73.56 30.03 -2.72
CA ASN A 498 72.22 29.75 -3.25
C ASN A 498 71.31 29.09 -2.21
N ILE A 499 71.24 29.72 -1.03
CA ILE A 499 70.47 29.23 0.10
C ILE A 499 69.01 29.09 -0.30
N THR A 500 68.53 27.85 -0.21
CA THR A 500 67.10 27.56 -0.19
C THR A 500 66.74 27.31 1.27
N TRP A 501 65.76 28.07 1.78
CA TRP A 501 65.16 27.82 3.08
C TRP A 501 64.13 26.72 2.95
N HIS A 502 63.93 25.98 4.04
CA HIS A 502 63.08 24.83 4.10
C HIS A 502 62.43 24.66 5.48
N ASP A 503 61.37 23.87 5.51
CA ASP A 503 60.59 23.48 6.70
C ASP A 503 61.12 22.23 7.42
N SER A 504 62.14 21.53 6.87
CA SER A 504 62.71 20.30 7.50
C SER A 504 64.22 20.12 7.29
N SER A 505 64.88 19.44 8.25
CA SER A 505 66.31 19.07 8.27
C SER A 505 66.74 18.09 7.18
N LEU A 506 65.79 17.36 6.59
CA LEU A 506 66.04 16.36 5.56
C LEU A 506 64.80 16.29 4.66
N GLY A 507 64.92 16.75 3.42
CA GLY A 507 63.75 17.03 2.58
C GLY A 507 62.84 18.10 3.19
N GLY A 508 61.84 18.56 2.45
CA GLY A 508 61.00 19.70 2.83
C GLY A 508 60.97 20.78 1.75
N ASN A 509 59.91 21.58 1.73
CA ASN A 509 59.63 22.55 0.66
C ASN A 509 60.70 23.64 0.60
N ALA A 510 60.93 24.22 -0.58
CA ALA A 510 61.60 25.51 -0.65
C ALA A 510 60.63 26.57 -0.11
N LEU A 511 60.96 27.21 1.00
CA LEU A 511 60.14 28.28 1.58
C LEU A 511 60.54 29.63 0.99
N ASP A 512 59.54 30.41 0.58
CA ASP A 512 59.74 31.80 0.19
C ASP A 512 60.08 32.62 1.44
N VAL A 513 60.94 33.63 1.29
CA VAL A 513 61.34 34.47 2.44
C VAL A 513 60.17 35.26 3.04
N SER A 514 59.08 35.46 2.30
CA SER A 514 57.84 36.05 2.82
C SER A 514 56.95 35.10 3.63
N THR A 515 57.31 33.82 3.78
CA THR A 515 56.52 32.82 4.53
C THR A 515 56.37 33.24 6.00
N PRO A 516 55.14 33.31 6.56
CA PRO A 516 54.93 33.61 7.97
C PRO A 516 55.61 32.60 8.91
N LEU A 517 56.02 33.07 10.09
CA LEU A 517 56.57 32.24 11.16
C LEU A 517 55.45 31.56 11.93
N VAL A 518 55.65 30.28 12.21
CA VAL A 518 54.70 29.43 12.92
C VAL A 518 55.28 29.05 14.27
N ASN A 519 54.46 29.03 15.33
CA ASN A 519 54.91 28.69 16.68
C ASN A 519 55.69 27.37 16.72
N ASN A 520 56.72 27.32 17.56
CA ASN A 520 57.54 26.16 17.86
C ASN A 520 58.12 25.43 16.61
N THR A 521 58.21 26.15 15.49
CA THR A 521 58.63 25.59 14.20
C THR A 521 60.12 25.77 14.00
N THR A 522 60.77 24.74 13.46
CA THR A 522 62.18 24.82 13.04
C THR A 522 62.27 24.92 11.52
N TYR A 523 63.07 25.85 11.04
CA TYR A 523 63.37 26.09 9.63
C TYR A 523 64.83 25.75 9.33
N TYR A 524 65.13 25.38 8.10
CA TYR A 524 66.34 24.65 7.74
C TYR A 524 66.89 25.10 6.37
N ALA A 525 68.19 24.97 6.09
CA ALA A 525 68.78 25.50 4.85
C ALA A 525 69.72 24.52 4.12
N THR A 526 69.71 24.55 2.77
CA THR A 526 70.55 23.74 1.84
C THR A 526 71.49 24.58 0.95
N GLN A 527 72.30 23.90 0.13
CA GLN A 527 73.04 24.46 -1.00
C GLN A 527 73.20 23.42 -2.14
N THR A 528 73.46 23.87 -3.38
CA THR A 528 73.49 22.98 -4.57
C THR A 528 74.82 23.03 -5.32
N ILE A 529 75.37 21.87 -5.72
CA ILE A 529 76.66 21.73 -6.44
C ILE A 529 76.56 20.64 -7.51
N SER A 530 77.00 20.91 -8.75
CA SER A 530 77.01 19.94 -9.86
C SER A 530 75.67 19.20 -10.08
N GLU A 531 74.57 19.96 -10.02
CA GLU A 531 73.17 19.52 -10.22
C GLU A 531 72.58 18.54 -9.18
N CYS A 532 73.37 17.85 -8.34
CA CYS A 532 72.83 17.14 -7.16
C CYS A 532 72.88 18.08 -5.91
N GLU A 533 71.74 18.40 -5.29
CA GLU A 533 71.63 19.24 -4.07
C GLU A 533 72.25 18.57 -2.81
N SER A 534 72.65 19.38 -1.82
CA SER A 534 73.15 18.87 -0.54
C SER A 534 72.11 18.05 0.22
N THR A 535 72.48 16.83 0.63
CA THR A 535 71.56 15.93 1.33
C THR A 535 71.32 16.26 2.81
N ASN A 536 72.22 17.02 3.44
CA ASN A 536 72.08 17.50 4.83
C ASN A 536 71.66 18.98 4.86
N ARG A 537 71.28 19.50 6.04
CA ARG A 537 70.79 20.90 6.22
C ARG A 537 71.23 21.53 7.55
N LEU A 538 71.19 22.86 7.61
CA LEU A 538 71.22 23.67 8.85
C LEU A 538 69.82 23.72 9.51
N SER A 539 69.69 24.06 10.81
CA SER A 539 68.40 24.16 11.55
C SER A 539 68.28 25.40 12.47
N VAL A 540 67.09 26.04 12.53
CA VAL A 540 66.77 27.27 13.30
C VAL A 540 65.32 27.27 13.81
N ALA A 541 65.07 27.31 15.13
CA ALA A 541 63.72 27.29 15.73
C ALA A 541 63.12 28.69 15.98
N VAL A 542 61.79 28.79 16.01
CA VAL A 542 61.03 30.00 16.37
C VAL A 542 59.86 29.69 17.32
N LEU A 543 59.42 30.66 18.13
CA LEU A 543 58.22 30.60 18.99
C LEU A 543 57.27 31.77 18.66
N VAL A 544 55.96 31.54 18.67
CA VAL A 544 54.91 32.53 18.32
C VAL A 544 53.69 32.31 19.21
N TYR A 545 53.28 33.26 20.06
CA TYR A 545 52.18 33.02 21.02
C TYR A 545 50.82 33.51 20.50
N ASP A 546 49.77 32.68 20.68
CA ASP A 546 48.44 32.84 20.06
C ASP A 546 47.47 33.77 20.83
N THR A 547 46.52 34.37 20.12
CA THR A 547 45.38 35.16 20.63
C THR A 547 44.02 34.58 20.21
N VAL A 548 42.90 35.05 20.80
CA VAL A 548 41.56 34.54 20.45
C VAL A 548 40.89 35.43 19.40
N ALA A 549 40.49 34.84 18.28
CA ALA A 549 39.67 35.51 17.27
C ALA A 549 38.23 35.70 17.77
N ILE A 550 37.90 36.90 18.26
CA ILE A 550 36.57 37.22 18.81
C ILE A 550 35.47 37.26 17.73
N LEU A 551 34.29 36.74 18.08
CA LEU A 551 33.04 36.96 17.34
C LEU A 551 32.50 38.37 17.58
N LEU A 552 31.73 38.91 16.64
CA LEU A 552 31.01 40.17 16.86
C LEU A 552 29.86 39.94 17.87
N PRO A 553 29.54 40.91 18.76
CA PRO A 553 28.51 40.71 19.79
C PRO A 553 27.11 40.35 19.26
N ASN A 554 26.79 40.69 18.01
CA ASN A 554 25.53 40.34 17.35
C ASN A 554 25.54 38.95 16.68
N GLU A 555 26.68 38.27 16.65
CA GLU A 555 26.84 36.88 16.16
C GLU A 555 26.77 35.87 17.31
N ILE A 556 26.90 36.34 18.55
CA ILE A 556 26.74 35.52 19.75
C ILE A 556 25.25 35.50 20.13
N ALA A 557 24.61 34.35 19.92
CA ALA A 557 23.22 34.15 20.32
C ALA A 557 23.05 34.37 21.84
N PRO A 558 21.93 34.96 22.30
CA PRO A 558 21.65 35.07 23.72
C PRO A 558 21.59 33.69 24.39
N LEU A 559 22.09 33.59 25.61
CA LEU A 559 21.81 32.43 26.45
C LEU A 559 20.41 32.60 27.04
N GLU A 560 19.46 31.76 26.63
CA GLU A 560 18.04 31.88 27.00
C GLU A 560 17.58 30.76 27.94
N THR A 561 16.63 31.07 28.81
CA THR A 561 15.95 30.10 29.69
C THR A 561 14.48 30.51 29.91
N CYS A 562 13.63 29.61 30.38
CA CYS A 562 12.25 29.93 30.74
C CYS A 562 12.18 30.49 32.17
N ASP A 563 11.24 31.40 32.39
CA ASP A 563 10.83 31.86 33.73
C ASP A 563 10.24 30.64 34.48
N SER A 564 10.74 30.32 35.68
CA SER A 564 10.44 29.05 36.33
C SER A 564 10.63 29.12 37.83
N MET A 565 9.81 28.35 38.57
CA MET A 565 9.75 28.26 40.04
C MET A 565 11.07 27.92 40.77
N ALA A 566 12.18 27.75 40.05
CA ALA A 566 13.51 27.51 40.60
C ALA A 566 14.02 28.68 41.46
N ASP A 567 13.72 29.93 41.11
CA ASP A 567 14.09 31.11 41.92
C ASP A 567 13.05 31.46 43.02
N GLY A 568 11.88 30.81 42.97
CA GLY A 568 10.74 31.01 43.87
C GLY A 568 9.54 31.72 43.24
N ASP A 569 9.65 32.21 42.01
CA ASP A 569 8.59 32.80 41.18
C ASP A 569 8.59 32.15 39.78
N ASN A 570 7.60 32.43 38.94
CA ASN A 570 7.61 32.02 37.53
C ASN A 570 7.05 33.10 36.58
N THR A 571 7.08 34.36 37.04
CA THR A 571 6.52 35.52 36.34
C THR A 571 7.38 36.79 36.49
N ASN A 572 8.54 36.72 37.13
CA ASN A 572 9.32 37.89 37.54
C ASN A 572 10.41 38.31 36.53
N GLY A 573 10.66 37.52 35.49
CA GLY A 573 11.71 37.74 34.48
C GLY A 573 13.14 37.51 35.00
N VAL A 574 13.32 36.73 36.06
CA VAL A 574 14.60 36.40 36.71
C VAL A 574 14.81 34.90 36.66
N SER A 575 16.06 34.48 36.46
CA SER A 575 16.44 33.06 36.44
C SER A 575 17.94 32.91 36.73
N GLU A 576 18.37 31.68 36.97
CA GLU A 576 19.77 31.32 37.17
C GLU A 576 20.39 30.85 35.85
N PHE A 577 21.57 31.38 35.52
CA PHE A 577 22.30 31.10 34.29
C PHE A 577 23.69 30.53 34.59
N ASP A 578 24.04 29.43 33.92
CA ASP A 578 25.42 28.99 33.79
C ASP A 578 26.08 29.72 32.60
N LEU A 579 26.83 30.78 32.90
CA LEU A 579 27.57 31.58 31.93
C LEU A 579 28.77 30.81 31.32
N THR A 580 29.20 29.71 31.94
CA THR A 580 30.29 28.87 31.42
C THR A 580 29.83 28.05 30.22
N LEU A 581 28.53 27.85 30.02
CA LEU A 581 27.96 27.30 28.78
C LEU A 581 28.37 28.11 27.53
N MET A 582 28.63 29.40 27.69
CA MET A 582 29.11 30.27 26.61
C MET A 582 30.62 30.18 26.35
N GLN A 583 31.40 29.49 27.19
CA GLN A 583 32.86 29.40 27.07
C GLN A 583 33.30 28.89 25.69
N THR A 584 32.66 27.83 25.18
CA THR A 584 32.96 27.27 23.85
C THR A 584 32.70 28.28 22.72
N THR A 585 31.62 29.06 22.82
CA THR A 585 31.24 30.11 21.86
C THR A 585 32.22 31.28 21.91
N LEU A 586 32.59 31.73 23.11
CA LEU A 586 33.48 32.88 23.33
C LEU A 586 34.94 32.61 22.96
N LEU A 587 35.38 31.35 23.11
CA LEU A 587 36.66 30.88 22.59
C LEU A 587 36.66 30.73 21.07
N ASN A 588 35.50 30.67 20.41
CA ASN A 588 35.38 30.59 18.95
C ASN A 588 36.27 29.50 18.30
N GLY A 589 36.33 28.32 18.95
CA GLY A 589 37.18 27.20 18.53
C GLY A 589 38.62 27.21 19.08
N SER A 590 39.07 28.27 19.75
CA SER A 590 40.33 28.31 20.48
C SER A 590 40.34 27.31 21.66
N ASN A 591 41.51 26.75 21.97
CA ASN A 591 41.65 25.75 23.02
C ASN A 591 41.52 26.37 24.43
N ALA A 592 40.49 25.96 25.18
CA ALA A 592 40.23 26.44 26.54
C ALA A 592 41.39 26.25 27.54
N ALA A 593 42.33 25.33 27.28
CA ALA A 593 43.48 25.12 28.16
C ALA A 593 44.61 26.16 27.97
N ASP A 594 44.60 26.92 26.88
CA ASP A 594 45.65 27.89 26.55
C ASP A 594 45.27 29.33 26.96
N PHE A 595 43.99 29.56 27.28
CA PHE A 595 43.42 30.87 27.59
C PHE A 595 42.69 30.90 28.94
N ASN A 596 42.89 31.96 29.71
CA ASN A 596 42.14 32.24 30.93
C ASN A 596 40.95 33.16 30.62
N LEU A 597 39.71 32.75 30.93
CA LEU A 597 38.50 33.55 30.73
C LEU A 597 38.10 34.26 32.03
N ILE A 598 37.81 35.55 31.95
CA ILE A 598 37.35 36.35 33.09
C ILE A 598 36.07 37.09 32.72
N TYR A 599 34.98 36.86 33.47
CA TYR A 599 33.64 37.43 33.24
C TYR A 599 33.39 38.64 34.13
N TYR A 600 32.64 39.63 33.62
CA TYR A 600 32.34 40.90 34.29
C TYR A 600 30.90 41.34 34.03
N ASN A 601 30.28 42.04 35.00
CA ASN A 601 28.96 42.63 34.84
C ASN A 601 28.99 44.13 34.44
N ASP A 602 30.17 44.67 34.13
CA ASP A 602 30.38 46.06 33.70
C ASP A 602 31.27 46.16 32.44
N PRO A 603 31.01 47.12 31.53
CA PRO A 603 31.79 47.28 30.30
C PRO A 603 33.24 47.69 30.55
N THR A 604 33.53 48.29 31.70
CA THR A 604 34.90 48.66 32.10
C THR A 604 35.71 47.50 32.66
N ARG A 605 35.14 46.30 32.76
CA ARG A 605 35.80 45.06 33.21
C ARG A 605 36.45 45.24 34.60
N THR A 606 35.70 45.81 35.54
CA THR A 606 36.16 46.10 36.91
C THR A 606 35.47 45.28 38.00
N ASN A 607 34.24 44.82 37.75
CA ASN A 607 33.41 44.02 38.64
C ASN A 607 33.33 42.58 38.10
N SER A 608 34.34 41.76 38.43
CA SER A 608 34.38 40.36 37.99
C SER A 608 33.29 39.52 38.65
N ILE A 609 32.62 38.67 37.87
CA ILE A 609 31.62 37.71 38.35
C ILE A 609 32.36 36.52 38.97
N ALA A 610 32.12 36.26 40.25
CA ALA A 610 32.88 35.26 41.02
C ALA A 610 32.38 33.81 40.88
N THR A 611 31.13 33.62 40.45
CA THR A 611 30.46 32.32 40.29
C THR A 611 29.67 32.33 38.97
N PRO A 612 30.35 32.23 37.81
CA PRO A 612 29.70 32.26 36.51
C PRO A 612 28.78 31.05 36.27
N GLU A 613 28.96 29.93 36.98
CA GLU A 613 28.18 28.69 36.83
C GLU A 613 26.75 28.79 37.37
N SER A 614 26.46 29.78 38.20
CA SER A 614 25.20 29.95 38.93
C SER A 614 24.86 31.45 39.07
N TYR A 615 24.86 32.16 37.94
CA TYR A 615 24.67 33.61 37.91
C TYR A 615 23.19 33.98 37.75
N GLN A 616 22.60 34.61 38.77
CA GLN A 616 21.27 35.19 38.66
C GLN A 616 21.31 36.56 38.00
N ASN A 617 20.43 36.82 37.02
CA ASN A 617 20.34 38.14 36.38
C ASN A 617 19.81 39.20 37.36
N THR A 618 20.41 40.39 37.31
CA THR A 618 20.04 41.55 38.15
C THR A 618 19.14 42.55 37.42
N ILE A 619 18.95 42.37 36.11
CA ILE A 619 18.05 43.13 35.26
C ILE A 619 17.00 42.16 34.71
N PRO A 620 15.70 42.32 35.03
CA PRO A 620 14.66 41.42 34.55
C PRO A 620 14.59 41.32 33.03
N ASN A 621 14.24 40.14 32.54
CA ASN A 621 14.11 39.73 31.14
C ASN A 621 15.42 39.69 30.32
N ALA A 622 16.35 40.64 30.45
CA ALA A 622 17.61 40.62 29.69
C ALA A 622 18.78 41.41 30.33
N GLN A 623 20.01 40.87 30.22
CA GLN A 623 21.24 41.51 30.73
C GLN A 623 22.48 41.17 29.87
N THR A 624 23.46 42.08 29.77
CA THR A 624 24.74 41.88 29.05
C THR A 624 25.89 41.53 30.01
N ILE A 625 26.81 40.67 29.58
CA ILE A 625 27.99 40.16 30.29
C ILE A 625 29.25 40.40 29.44
N TYR A 626 30.34 40.87 30.05
CA TYR A 626 31.60 41.22 29.37
C TYR A 626 32.71 40.23 29.74
N VAL A 627 33.63 39.93 28.82
CA VAL A 627 34.65 38.87 28.98
C VAL A 627 36.03 39.30 28.47
N ARG A 628 37.09 38.76 29.07
CA ARG A 628 38.50 38.82 28.62
C ARG A 628 39.06 37.41 28.43
N LEU A 629 39.92 37.22 27.42
CA LEU A 629 40.64 35.98 27.12
C LEU A 629 42.15 36.27 26.96
N GLU A 630 42.99 35.74 27.84
CA GLU A 630 44.45 36.00 27.87
C GLU A 630 45.28 34.71 27.72
N ASN A 631 46.37 34.74 26.94
CA ASN A 631 47.24 33.58 26.74
C ASN A 631 48.07 33.26 28.00
N ILE A 632 47.99 32.02 28.48
CA ILE A 632 48.59 31.61 29.76
C ILE A 632 50.14 31.55 29.70
N LEU A 633 50.73 31.33 28.53
CA LEU A 633 52.19 31.25 28.36
C LEU A 633 52.84 32.61 28.08
N ASN A 634 52.09 33.56 27.49
CA ASN A 634 52.54 34.94 27.30
C ASN A 634 51.37 35.92 27.42
N VAL A 635 51.14 36.41 28.64
CA VAL A 635 50.04 37.32 29.01
C VAL A 635 49.98 38.66 28.25
N ASN A 636 50.98 38.95 27.40
CA ASN A 636 50.97 40.15 26.55
C ASN A 636 50.18 39.95 25.25
N CYS A 637 49.94 38.70 24.80
CA CYS A 637 49.03 38.42 23.69
C CYS A 637 47.63 38.05 24.29
N TYR A 638 46.62 38.92 24.15
CA TYR A 638 45.26 38.76 24.73
C TYR A 638 44.14 39.44 23.91
N THR A 639 42.86 39.15 24.20
CA THR A 639 41.67 39.71 23.50
C THR A 639 40.43 39.89 24.41
N ASP A 640 39.46 40.74 24.05
CA ASP A 640 38.28 41.14 24.87
C ASP A 640 36.94 41.03 24.08
N THR A 641 35.82 40.61 24.71
CA THR A 641 34.48 40.44 24.06
C THR A 641 33.27 40.58 25.04
N GLU A 642 32.02 40.33 24.61
CA GLU A 642 30.74 40.42 25.39
C GLU A 642 29.55 39.62 24.79
N PHE A 643 28.53 39.26 25.60
CA PHE A 643 27.29 38.58 25.17
C PHE A 643 26.06 38.90 26.05
N THR A 644 24.85 38.42 25.71
CA THR A 644 23.58 38.69 26.44
C THR A 644 22.91 37.42 26.98
N ILE A 645 22.23 37.53 28.13
CA ILE A 645 21.34 36.51 28.72
C ILE A 645 19.88 36.96 28.69
N ARG A 646 18.91 36.04 28.53
CA ARG A 646 17.46 36.34 28.46
C ARG A 646 16.59 35.32 29.22
N VAL A 647 15.53 35.80 29.85
CA VAL A 647 14.45 34.98 30.43
C VAL A 647 13.19 35.10 29.57
N ASN A 648 12.60 33.96 29.18
CA ASN A 648 11.39 33.85 28.35
C ASN A 648 10.18 33.44 29.21
N ALA A 649 9.02 34.07 29.02
CA ALA A 649 7.81 33.75 29.78
C ALA A 649 7.20 32.38 29.41
N LEU A 650 6.46 31.78 30.35
CA LEU A 650 5.68 30.55 30.14
C LEU A 650 4.34 30.85 29.41
N PRO A 651 3.75 29.88 28.70
CA PRO A 651 2.40 30.02 28.14
C PRO A 651 1.33 30.16 29.22
N GLU A 652 0.34 31.03 29.01
CA GLU A 652 -0.80 31.19 29.91
C GLU A 652 -1.82 30.05 29.71
N VAL A 653 -2.11 29.30 30.77
CA VAL A 653 -3.08 28.18 30.75
C VAL A 653 -4.02 28.18 31.95
N GLN A 654 -5.25 27.72 31.77
CA GLN A 654 -6.13 27.36 32.88
C GLN A 654 -5.61 26.05 33.51
N SER A 655 -5.16 26.12 34.76
CA SER A 655 -4.44 25.01 35.42
C SER A 655 -5.30 23.78 35.74
N SER A 656 -6.62 23.94 35.86
CA SER A 656 -7.54 22.83 36.09
C SER A 656 -8.86 23.03 35.35
N ILE A 657 -9.30 22.00 34.63
CA ILE A 657 -10.54 21.97 33.87
C ILE A 657 -11.32 20.71 34.25
N VAL A 658 -12.64 20.84 34.33
CA VAL A 658 -13.57 19.70 34.37
C VAL A 658 -14.32 19.74 33.04
N PHE A 659 -14.26 18.65 32.28
CA PHE A 659 -14.89 18.52 30.97
C PHE A 659 -15.92 17.40 31.03
N LYS A 660 -17.09 17.63 30.44
CA LYS A 660 -18.30 16.87 30.73
C LYS A 660 -18.99 16.41 29.47
N ASN A 661 -19.55 15.19 29.51
CA ASN A 661 -20.39 14.68 28.43
C ASN A 661 -21.48 13.73 28.99
N CYS A 662 -22.47 13.35 28.18
CA CYS A 662 -23.55 12.46 28.60
C CYS A 662 -23.23 10.96 28.42
N ASP A 663 -23.84 10.16 29.30
CA ASP A 663 -23.83 8.68 29.30
C ASP A 663 -24.94 8.12 28.38
N GLU A 664 -24.75 8.21 27.06
CA GLU A 664 -25.81 7.98 26.06
C GLU A 664 -25.43 6.88 25.05
N ASP A 665 -24.92 5.75 25.53
CA ASP A 665 -24.77 4.49 24.77
C ASP A 665 -25.94 3.50 24.98
N GLY A 666 -26.88 3.84 25.86
CA GLY A 666 -28.01 3.00 26.27
C GLY A 666 -27.77 2.17 27.53
N ILE A 667 -26.58 2.24 28.14
CA ILE A 667 -26.19 1.53 29.37
C ILE A 667 -25.60 2.56 30.36
N PRO A 668 -26.34 2.98 31.40
CA PRO A 668 -25.81 3.93 32.38
C PRO A 668 -24.68 3.35 33.25
N ASP A 669 -23.45 3.36 32.74
CA ASP A 669 -22.24 2.81 33.37
C ASP A 669 -21.14 3.85 33.66
N GLY A 670 -21.32 5.09 33.22
CA GLY A 670 -20.42 6.22 33.46
C GLY A 670 -19.29 6.35 32.43
N PHE A 671 -19.34 5.63 31.31
CA PHE A 671 -18.34 5.74 30.24
C PHE A 671 -18.95 6.25 28.93
N THR A 672 -18.24 7.17 28.26
CA THR A 672 -18.66 7.75 26.99
C THR A 672 -17.45 8.19 26.17
N GLU A 673 -17.68 8.56 24.93
CA GLU A 673 -16.66 9.11 24.05
C GLU A 673 -16.65 10.64 24.15
N PHE A 674 -15.45 11.22 24.09
CA PHE A 674 -15.18 12.65 24.22
C PHE A 674 -14.42 13.15 22.99
N ASN A 675 -14.68 14.40 22.61
CA ASN A 675 -13.86 15.15 21.68
C ASN A 675 -12.94 16.10 22.46
N LEU A 676 -11.71 15.69 22.70
CA LEU A 676 -10.75 16.49 23.46
C LEU A 676 -10.30 17.75 22.70
N ASN A 677 -10.59 17.89 21.40
CA ASN A 677 -10.18 19.08 20.65
C ASN A 677 -10.94 20.36 21.03
N GLU A 678 -12.15 20.23 21.58
CA GLU A 678 -12.93 21.37 22.10
C GLU A 678 -12.19 22.11 23.22
N LEU A 679 -11.43 21.36 24.02
CA LEU A 679 -10.62 21.92 25.10
C LEU A 679 -9.48 22.83 24.62
N ASN A 680 -9.10 22.81 23.34
CA ASN A 680 -7.96 23.58 22.85
C ASN A 680 -8.11 25.09 23.11
N ASN A 681 -9.31 25.66 22.93
CA ASN A 681 -9.61 27.08 23.19
C ASN A 681 -9.98 27.37 24.67
N ILE A 682 -10.08 26.33 25.51
CA ILE A 682 -10.43 26.43 26.93
C ILE A 682 -9.17 26.34 27.79
N ILE A 683 -8.19 25.52 27.40
CA ILE A 683 -6.92 25.34 28.09
C ILE A 683 -6.09 26.64 28.04
N THR A 684 -6.13 27.37 26.93
CA THR A 684 -5.38 28.63 26.76
C THR A 684 -6.15 29.65 25.93
N THR A 685 -5.93 30.92 26.23
CA THR A 685 -6.38 32.06 25.40
C THR A 685 -5.32 32.51 24.39
N GLU A 686 -4.16 31.85 24.35
CA GLU A 686 -3.13 32.12 23.35
C GLU A 686 -3.56 31.67 21.95
N ASN A 687 -2.99 32.31 20.94
CA ASN A 687 -3.26 32.00 19.55
C ASN A 687 -2.74 30.60 19.19
N LEU A 688 -3.62 29.70 18.75
CA LEU A 688 -3.31 28.30 18.47
C LEU A 688 -2.31 28.07 17.30
N SER A 689 -1.89 29.09 16.56
CA SER A 689 -0.72 28.97 15.66
C SER A 689 0.63 29.05 16.39
N ASP A 690 0.65 29.71 17.54
CA ASP A 690 1.87 30.10 18.25
C ASP A 690 2.19 29.09 19.37
N VAL A 691 1.20 28.28 19.75
CA VAL A 691 1.31 27.17 20.68
C VAL A 691 1.01 25.82 20.01
N SER A 692 1.43 24.73 20.64
CA SER A 692 1.00 23.36 20.33
C SER A 692 0.41 22.70 21.57
N ILE A 693 -0.71 21.98 21.40
CA ILE A 693 -1.46 21.32 22.48
C ILE A 693 -1.43 19.81 22.28
N THR A 694 -1.06 19.07 23.31
CA THR A 694 -1.09 17.60 23.33
C THR A 694 -1.70 17.06 24.62
N TYR A 695 -2.44 15.95 24.53
CA TYR A 695 -3.12 15.31 25.65
C TYR A 695 -2.36 14.06 26.12
N HIS A 696 -2.26 13.85 27.43
CA HIS A 696 -1.46 12.79 28.04
C HIS A 696 -2.21 12.13 29.20
N SER A 697 -2.00 10.83 29.46
CA SER A 697 -2.64 10.13 30.58
C SER A 697 -1.97 10.41 31.94
N THR A 698 -0.76 10.99 31.98
CA THR A 698 -0.08 11.36 33.23
C THR A 698 0.62 12.72 33.14
N GLN A 699 0.76 13.40 34.29
CA GLN A 699 1.51 14.65 34.41
C GLN A 699 2.95 14.49 33.91
N ASN A 700 3.61 13.38 34.25
CA ASN A 700 5.00 13.12 33.86
C ASN A 700 5.15 12.93 32.35
N ASP A 701 4.17 12.29 31.69
CA ASP A 701 4.14 12.17 30.23
C ASP A 701 3.93 13.54 29.55
N ALA A 702 3.15 14.43 30.15
CA ALA A 702 2.99 15.82 29.70
C ALA A 702 4.26 16.66 29.92
N ASP A 703 4.90 16.57 31.08
CA ASP A 703 6.14 17.31 31.38
C ASP A 703 7.31 16.88 30.47
N LEU A 704 7.34 15.60 30.07
CA LEU A 704 8.33 15.04 29.16
C LEU A 704 7.90 15.03 27.67
N SER A 705 6.66 15.42 27.37
CA SER A 705 6.06 15.43 26.04
C SER A 705 6.07 14.08 25.29
N ILE A 706 5.72 12.99 25.98
CA ILE A 706 5.72 11.60 25.46
C ILE A 706 4.33 10.95 25.53
N ASN A 707 4.09 9.87 24.78
CA ASN A 707 2.87 9.05 24.86
C ASN A 707 1.54 9.84 24.70
N SER A 708 1.46 10.74 23.71
CA SER A 708 0.26 11.54 23.44
C SER A 708 -0.97 10.68 23.09
N LEU A 709 -2.13 11.04 23.66
CA LEU A 709 -3.43 10.40 23.43
C LEU A 709 -4.04 10.81 22.09
N GLN A 710 -4.91 9.95 21.54
CA GLN A 710 -5.79 10.31 20.43
C GLN A 710 -6.94 11.20 20.97
N PRO A 711 -7.16 12.41 20.43
CA PRO A 711 -8.12 13.35 21.01
C PRO A 711 -9.57 13.14 20.56
N LEU A 712 -9.82 12.43 19.46
CA LEU A 712 -11.16 12.24 18.90
C LEU A 712 -11.26 10.88 18.15
N PRO A 713 -12.24 10.02 18.47
CA PRO A 713 -12.92 9.94 19.76
C PRO A 713 -11.95 9.47 20.86
N TYR A 714 -12.10 9.99 22.08
CA TYR A 714 -11.39 9.50 23.28
C TYR A 714 -12.37 8.88 24.27
N ASN A 715 -12.11 7.66 24.75
CA ASN A 715 -12.99 7.00 25.71
C ASN A 715 -12.46 7.12 27.15
N ASN A 716 -13.25 7.69 28.06
CA ASN A 716 -12.83 7.94 29.46
C ASN A 716 -12.62 6.66 30.31
N ARG A 717 -12.88 5.48 29.73
CA ARG A 717 -12.57 4.16 30.29
C ARG A 717 -11.08 3.84 30.29
N ASP A 718 -10.29 4.50 29.43
CA ASP A 718 -8.83 4.40 29.42
C ASP A 718 -8.21 5.26 30.54
N ALA A 719 -8.67 6.51 30.68
CA ALA A 719 -8.43 7.36 31.84
C ALA A 719 -9.50 8.45 31.98
N SER A 720 -9.94 8.72 33.21
CA SER A 720 -10.90 9.80 33.52
C SER A 720 -10.23 11.09 34.04
N VAL A 721 -8.89 11.10 34.13
CA VAL A 721 -8.07 12.30 34.37
C VAL A 721 -6.92 12.27 33.38
N ILE A 722 -6.74 13.37 32.65
CA ILE A 722 -5.71 13.55 31.61
C ILE A 722 -5.06 14.93 31.76
N TYR A 723 -4.00 15.18 31.00
CA TYR A 723 -3.16 16.36 31.11
C TYR A 723 -2.96 17.01 29.74
N GLY A 724 -3.30 18.29 29.63
CA GLY A 724 -3.12 19.09 28.41
C GLY A 724 -1.83 19.91 28.50
N ARG A 725 -0.83 19.56 27.69
CA ARG A 725 0.45 20.28 27.58
C ARG A 725 0.33 21.36 26.51
N VAL A 726 0.49 22.63 26.89
CA VAL A 726 0.57 23.77 25.96
C VAL A 726 2.02 24.23 25.85
N THR A 727 2.58 24.24 24.65
CA THR A 727 3.98 24.59 24.40
C THR A 727 4.08 25.76 23.44
N ASN A 728 4.80 26.83 23.80
CA ASN A 728 5.10 27.91 22.87
C ASN A 728 6.08 27.40 21.79
N ASN A 729 5.69 27.48 20.53
CA ASN A 729 6.42 26.90 19.42
C ASN A 729 7.74 27.63 19.11
N ALA A 730 7.94 28.86 19.61
CA ALA A 730 9.14 29.66 19.39
C ALA A 730 10.18 29.52 20.52
N THR A 731 9.75 29.48 21.78
CA THR A 731 10.66 29.41 22.95
C THR A 731 10.83 27.99 23.51
N GLY A 732 9.93 27.06 23.19
CA GLY A 732 9.88 25.73 23.78
C GLY A 732 9.39 25.69 25.23
N CYS A 733 9.15 26.86 25.86
CA CYS A 733 8.55 26.96 27.19
C CYS A 733 7.12 26.40 27.15
N PHE A 734 6.72 25.70 28.20
CA PHE A 734 5.44 25.01 28.26
C PHE A 734 4.77 25.12 29.63
N SER A 735 3.46 24.98 29.62
CA SER A 735 2.60 24.90 30.81
C SER A 735 1.67 23.68 30.67
N VAL A 736 1.27 23.07 31.78
CA VAL A 736 0.40 21.89 31.79
C VAL A 736 -0.88 22.16 32.56
N SER A 737 -2.02 21.81 31.97
CA SER A 737 -3.35 21.82 32.57
C SER A 737 -3.76 20.41 32.99
N THR A 738 -4.43 20.28 34.14
CA THR A 738 -5.06 19.02 34.57
C THR A 738 -6.54 19.01 34.17
N ILE A 739 -6.97 18.01 33.43
CA ILE A 739 -8.33 17.86 32.89
C ILE A 739 -8.99 16.64 33.54
N THR A 740 -10.15 16.83 34.16
CA THR A 740 -10.98 15.73 34.68
C THR A 740 -12.16 15.51 33.74
N LEU A 741 -12.35 14.27 33.28
CA LEU A 741 -13.47 13.87 32.44
C LEU A 741 -14.59 13.32 33.33
N GLU A 742 -15.71 14.02 33.40
CA GLU A 742 -16.90 13.62 34.16
C GLU A 742 -18.04 13.25 33.20
N VAL A 743 -18.80 12.20 33.53
CA VAL A 743 -19.93 11.76 32.69
C VAL A 743 -21.24 11.94 33.46
N SER A 744 -22.19 12.61 32.82
CA SER A 744 -23.55 12.85 33.34
C SER A 744 -24.46 11.69 32.94
N THR A 745 -25.08 11.04 33.92
CA THR A 745 -26.16 10.05 33.68
C THR A 745 -27.55 10.72 33.61
N THR A 746 -27.59 12.03 33.35
CA THR A 746 -28.84 12.75 33.07
C THR A 746 -29.15 12.55 31.61
N ALA A 747 -30.35 12.07 31.29
CA ALA A 747 -30.76 11.74 29.94
C ALA A 747 -32.13 12.33 29.62
N LEU A 748 -32.37 12.61 28.34
CA LEU A 748 -33.71 12.92 27.84
C LEU A 748 -34.61 11.70 27.99
N SER A 749 -35.84 11.89 28.45
CA SER A 749 -36.79 10.78 28.58
C SER A 749 -37.06 10.14 27.22
N PRO A 750 -36.83 8.83 27.01
CA PRO A 750 -37.09 8.16 25.72
C PRO A 750 -38.57 8.19 25.30
N MET A 751 -39.47 8.52 26.23
CA MET A 751 -40.91 8.67 25.99
C MET A 751 -41.32 10.12 25.69
N PHE A 752 -40.40 11.09 25.79
CA PHE A 752 -40.65 12.49 25.46
C PHE A 752 -40.16 12.77 24.04
N VAL A 753 -41.10 12.94 23.11
CA VAL A 753 -40.81 13.29 21.72
C VAL A 753 -41.61 14.54 21.38
N GLN A 754 -40.94 15.54 20.82
CA GLN A 754 -41.58 16.71 20.24
C GLN A 754 -41.80 16.46 18.74
N GLU A 755 -42.97 16.88 18.26
CA GLU A 755 -43.31 16.82 16.83
C GLU A 755 -43.59 18.23 16.31
N ILE A 756 -42.97 18.60 15.20
CA ILE A 756 -43.38 19.77 14.40
C ILE A 756 -44.14 19.24 13.18
N GLU A 757 -45.47 19.22 13.28
CA GLU A 757 -46.38 18.84 12.19
C GLU A 757 -46.81 20.11 11.43
N LEU A 758 -46.31 20.28 10.20
CA LEU A 758 -46.62 21.41 9.32
C LEU A 758 -47.17 20.95 7.97
N CYS A 759 -47.91 21.82 7.31
CA CYS A 759 -48.49 21.54 6.00
C CYS A 759 -47.56 22.03 4.89
N ASP A 760 -47.35 21.21 3.89
CA ASP A 760 -46.60 21.52 2.67
C ASP A 760 -47.03 22.87 2.04
N ASN A 761 -46.06 23.76 1.79
CA ASN A 761 -46.29 25.19 1.53
C ASN A 761 -45.88 25.69 0.13
N ASP A 762 -45.19 24.89 -0.69
CA ASP A 762 -44.80 25.29 -2.06
C ASP A 762 -45.71 24.65 -3.12
N ALA A 763 -45.42 24.68 -4.42
CA ALA A 763 -46.34 24.16 -5.43
C ALA A 763 -46.48 22.62 -5.43
N ASP A 764 -45.41 21.90 -5.09
CA ASP A 764 -45.25 20.47 -5.32
C ASP A 764 -45.30 19.73 -3.97
N PRO A 765 -46.32 18.87 -3.70
CA PRO A 765 -46.50 18.25 -2.37
C PRO A 765 -45.53 17.08 -2.15
N ASP A 766 -44.24 17.37 -2.13
CA ASP A 766 -43.13 16.41 -2.11
C ASP A 766 -42.70 15.98 -0.69
N GLY A 767 -43.23 16.65 0.34
CA GLY A 767 -42.94 16.32 1.73
C GLY A 767 -41.70 17.00 2.29
N PHE A 768 -41.19 18.06 1.66
CA PHE A 768 -40.17 18.94 2.21
C PHE A 768 -40.76 20.24 2.77
N TYR A 769 -40.14 20.78 3.81
CA TYR A 769 -40.55 22.04 4.44
C TYR A 769 -39.38 22.73 5.14
N GLU A 770 -39.36 24.06 5.15
CA GLU A 770 -38.38 24.88 5.88
C GLU A 770 -38.82 25.08 7.34
N PHE A 771 -38.33 24.22 8.23
CA PHE A 771 -38.67 24.19 9.65
C PHE A 771 -37.87 25.18 10.50
N ASP A 772 -38.58 25.86 11.41
CA ASP A 772 -37.98 26.57 12.55
C ASP A 772 -37.95 25.64 13.77
N LEU A 773 -36.81 24.99 13.98
CA LEU A 773 -36.54 24.09 15.10
C LEU A 773 -36.52 24.84 16.45
N THR A 774 -36.27 26.15 16.45
CA THR A 774 -36.23 26.95 17.69
C THR A 774 -37.59 27.02 18.39
N THR A 775 -38.68 26.79 17.64
CA THR A 775 -40.06 26.76 18.15
C THR A 775 -40.29 25.71 19.23
N VAL A 776 -39.52 24.62 19.25
CA VAL A 776 -39.62 23.53 20.24
C VAL A 776 -38.49 23.50 21.26
N SER A 777 -37.42 24.27 21.09
CA SER A 777 -36.26 24.27 22.02
C SER A 777 -36.69 24.50 23.48
N ASN A 778 -37.61 25.44 23.74
CA ASN A 778 -38.14 25.69 25.09
C ASN A 778 -38.85 24.47 25.71
N ASN A 779 -39.42 23.57 24.90
CA ASN A 779 -40.09 22.36 25.40
C ASN A 779 -39.07 21.31 25.86
N PHE A 780 -37.93 21.19 25.16
CA PHE A 780 -36.79 20.37 25.59
C PHE A 780 -36.18 20.91 26.90
N VAL A 781 -35.89 22.22 26.97
CA VAL A 781 -35.42 22.87 28.20
C VAL A 781 -36.39 22.65 29.37
N SER A 782 -37.70 22.67 29.12
CA SER A 782 -38.72 22.46 30.15
C SER A 782 -38.78 21.04 30.76
N GLN A 783 -38.06 20.06 30.19
CA GLN A 783 -37.91 18.73 30.81
C GLN A 783 -37.01 18.74 32.04
N PHE A 784 -36.18 19.79 32.20
CA PHE A 784 -35.17 19.88 33.24
C PHE A 784 -35.54 20.93 34.32
N PRO A 785 -34.93 20.87 35.53
CA PRO A 785 -35.25 21.78 36.62
C PRO A 785 -35.05 23.27 36.26
N THR A 786 -36.03 24.12 36.62
CA THR A 786 -36.01 25.55 36.29
C THR A 786 -34.94 26.32 37.07
N GLY A 787 -34.22 27.22 36.38
CA GLY A 787 -33.17 28.05 36.96
C GLY A 787 -31.75 27.73 36.47
N GLN A 788 -31.63 26.92 35.42
CA GLN A 788 -30.40 26.59 34.72
C GLN A 788 -30.42 27.26 33.34
N ASN A 789 -29.28 27.75 32.87
CA ASN A 789 -29.13 28.32 31.53
C ASN A 789 -28.86 27.20 30.51
N LEU A 790 -29.92 26.63 29.94
CA LEU A 790 -29.82 25.49 29.03
C LEU A 790 -30.05 25.88 27.57
N THR A 791 -29.24 25.32 26.68
CA THR A 791 -29.33 25.42 25.23
C THR A 791 -29.67 24.06 24.60
N VAL A 792 -30.08 24.11 23.33
CA VAL A 792 -30.62 22.95 22.60
C VAL A 792 -30.00 22.92 21.23
N HIS A 793 -29.22 21.87 20.98
CA HIS A 793 -28.43 21.66 19.79
C HIS A 793 -29.01 20.47 19.01
N TYR A 794 -28.99 20.56 17.68
CA TYR A 794 -29.68 19.63 16.80
C TYR A 794 -28.68 18.93 15.87
N PHE A 795 -28.83 17.62 15.72
CA PHE A 795 -27.91 16.76 14.99
C PHE A 795 -28.67 15.69 14.19
N LYS A 796 -28.02 15.15 13.16
CA LYS A 796 -28.60 14.10 12.30
C LYS A 796 -28.32 12.68 12.81
N SER A 797 -27.28 12.50 13.63
CA SER A 797 -26.92 11.20 14.21
C SER A 797 -26.58 11.29 15.69
N LEU A 798 -26.62 10.13 16.36
CA LEU A 798 -26.20 10.01 17.76
C LEU A 798 -24.70 10.25 17.95
N SER A 799 -23.87 9.87 16.97
CA SER A 799 -22.41 10.03 17.06
C SER A 799 -22.04 11.51 17.00
N ASP A 800 -22.60 12.23 16.04
CA ASP A 800 -22.50 13.68 15.89
C ASP A 800 -22.92 14.39 17.19
N ALA A 801 -24.09 14.03 17.73
CA ALA A 801 -24.61 14.62 18.97
C ALA A 801 -23.83 14.28 20.26
N ARG A 802 -23.00 13.22 20.24
CA ARG A 802 -22.16 12.81 21.37
C ARG A 802 -20.76 13.41 21.32
N LEU A 803 -20.21 13.61 20.12
CA LEU A 803 -18.88 14.20 19.90
C LEU A 803 -18.95 15.69 19.51
N GLU A 804 -20.16 16.26 19.51
CA GLU A 804 -20.48 17.63 19.07
C GLU A 804 -20.00 17.97 17.65
N GLU A 805 -19.89 16.95 16.79
CA GLU A 805 -19.54 17.11 15.39
C GLU A 805 -20.80 17.41 14.54
N ASN A 806 -20.65 18.16 13.45
CA ASN A 806 -21.69 18.36 12.43
C ASN A 806 -23.06 18.90 12.94
N GLU A 807 -23.04 19.82 13.92
CA GLU A 807 -24.26 20.47 14.41
C GLU A 807 -25.07 21.16 13.29
N ILE A 808 -26.39 21.04 13.35
CA ILE A 808 -27.35 21.74 12.49
C ILE A 808 -27.43 23.21 12.94
N VAL A 809 -26.48 24.02 12.50
CA VAL A 809 -26.39 25.46 12.86
C VAL A 809 -27.54 26.32 12.32
N ASN A 810 -28.21 25.93 11.23
CA ASN A 810 -29.28 26.71 10.61
C ASN A 810 -30.67 26.35 11.16
N THR A 811 -30.85 26.55 12.47
CA THR A 811 -32.01 26.04 13.22
C THR A 811 -33.35 26.72 12.93
N THR A 812 -33.37 27.93 12.37
CA THR A 812 -34.63 28.64 12.03
C THR A 812 -35.16 28.31 10.63
N ASN A 813 -34.31 27.74 9.77
CA ASN A 813 -34.56 27.53 8.35
C ASN A 813 -34.06 26.13 7.92
N TYR A 814 -34.28 25.11 8.75
CA TYR A 814 -33.82 23.74 8.49
C TYR A 814 -34.77 23.06 7.50
N ILE A 815 -34.28 22.61 6.35
CA ILE A 815 -35.06 21.78 5.43
C ILE A 815 -34.80 20.32 5.78
N ASN A 816 -35.87 19.55 5.96
CA ASN A 816 -35.75 18.12 6.22
C ASN A 816 -35.06 17.38 5.07
N GLU A 817 -34.25 16.37 5.37
CA GLU A 817 -33.55 15.56 4.36
C GLU A 817 -34.31 14.28 4.01
N ASN A 818 -35.20 13.83 4.89
CA ASN A 818 -36.12 12.70 4.63
C ASN A 818 -37.53 13.23 4.37
N PRO A 819 -38.15 12.95 3.20
CA PRO A 819 -39.45 13.50 2.83
C PRO A 819 -40.56 12.94 3.73
N PHE A 820 -41.57 13.77 3.99
CA PHE A 820 -42.74 13.54 4.87
C PHE A 820 -42.42 13.36 6.36
N SER A 821 -41.32 12.70 6.73
CA SER A 821 -40.91 12.58 8.13
C SER A 821 -39.41 12.36 8.33
N GLU A 822 -38.83 13.10 9.28
CA GLU A 822 -37.43 12.97 9.71
C GLU A 822 -37.36 12.95 11.25
N THR A 823 -36.41 12.20 11.81
CA THR A 823 -36.09 12.23 13.24
C THR A 823 -34.70 12.84 13.44
N LEU A 824 -34.62 13.90 14.24
CA LEU A 824 -33.37 14.56 14.62
C LEU A 824 -32.96 14.18 16.05
N TYR A 825 -31.65 14.13 16.27
CA TYR A 825 -31.06 13.99 17.58
C TYR A 825 -30.95 15.38 18.23
N VAL A 826 -31.30 15.44 19.50
CA VAL A 826 -31.33 16.65 20.31
C VAL A 826 -30.35 16.47 21.45
N ARG A 827 -29.40 17.38 21.57
CA ARG A 827 -28.52 17.53 22.74
C ARG A 827 -29.01 18.71 23.55
N VAL A 828 -29.11 18.53 24.87
CA VAL A 828 -29.40 19.62 25.81
C VAL A 828 -28.23 19.73 26.78
N GLU A 829 -27.68 20.93 26.87
CA GLU A 829 -26.50 21.24 27.68
C GLU A 829 -26.67 22.59 28.39
N SER A 830 -25.76 22.90 29.30
CA SER A 830 -25.78 24.13 30.08
C SER A 830 -24.66 25.08 29.69
N GLU A 831 -25.03 26.25 29.17
CA GLU A 831 -24.15 27.39 28.89
C GLU A 831 -23.44 27.92 30.15
N ASP A 832 -23.94 27.62 31.36
CA ASP A 832 -23.32 28.09 32.60
C ASP A 832 -22.06 27.29 32.98
N ASN A 833 -21.92 26.04 32.52
CA ASN A 833 -20.87 25.12 33.00
C ASN A 833 -20.49 23.93 32.09
N GLY A 834 -21.07 23.80 30.88
CA GLY A 834 -20.82 22.68 29.97
C GLY A 834 -21.41 21.35 30.43
N ASP A 835 -22.34 21.35 31.40
CA ASP A 835 -22.99 20.13 31.86
C ASP A 835 -23.93 19.60 30.77
N CYS A 836 -23.69 18.38 30.28
CA CYS A 836 -24.62 17.68 29.38
C CYS A 836 -25.81 17.10 30.18
N PHE A 837 -27.04 17.42 29.76
CA PHE A 837 -28.30 17.03 30.42
C PHE A 837 -29.07 15.91 29.71
N GLY A 838 -28.74 15.63 28.46
CA GLY A 838 -29.20 14.44 27.73
C GLY A 838 -29.04 14.58 26.22
N VAL A 839 -28.90 13.44 25.54
CA VAL A 839 -28.82 13.33 24.08
C VAL A 839 -29.76 12.24 23.58
N GLY A 840 -30.63 12.55 22.61
CA GLY A 840 -31.49 11.49 22.05
C GLY A 840 -32.34 11.89 20.84
N PRO A 841 -32.95 10.90 20.15
CA PRO A 841 -33.76 11.09 18.95
C PRO A 841 -35.16 11.62 19.29
N ASN A 842 -35.22 12.79 19.92
CA ASN A 842 -36.43 13.30 20.58
C ASN A 842 -37.18 14.38 19.78
N LEU A 843 -36.74 14.73 18.57
CA LEU A 843 -37.47 15.63 17.66
C LEU A 843 -37.87 14.90 16.37
N VAL A 844 -39.16 14.89 16.07
CA VAL A 844 -39.70 14.43 14.79
C VAL A 844 -40.24 15.63 14.00
N LEU A 845 -39.83 15.74 12.75
CA LEU A 845 -40.36 16.70 11.79
C LEU A 845 -41.35 15.95 10.89
N THR A 846 -42.54 16.50 10.70
CA THR A 846 -43.61 15.88 9.90
C THR A 846 -44.18 16.88 8.91
N VAL A 847 -44.03 16.60 7.61
CA VAL A 847 -44.62 17.40 6.52
C VAL A 847 -45.88 16.70 6.03
N LEU A 848 -47.04 17.31 6.29
CA LEU A 848 -48.33 16.85 5.82
C LEU A 848 -48.58 17.32 4.38
N PRO A 849 -48.90 16.40 3.45
CA PRO A 849 -49.23 16.78 2.09
C PRO A 849 -50.50 17.65 2.05
N ARG A 850 -50.46 18.67 1.20
CA ARG A 850 -51.57 19.59 1.00
C ARG A 850 -52.70 18.93 0.19
N PRO A 851 -53.99 19.31 0.40
CA PRO A 851 -55.09 18.83 -0.44
C PRO A 851 -54.90 19.12 -1.93
N GLU A 852 -54.88 18.06 -2.73
CA GLU A 852 -54.90 18.11 -4.19
C GLU A 852 -56.29 17.70 -4.71
N PHE A 853 -56.86 18.55 -5.57
CA PHE A 853 -58.13 18.28 -6.25
C PHE A 853 -58.20 19.15 -7.52
N GLU A 854 -59.07 18.76 -8.45
CA GLU A 854 -59.30 19.47 -9.71
C GLU A 854 -60.64 20.23 -9.69
N VAL A 855 -60.80 21.21 -10.57
CA VAL A 855 -62.05 21.95 -10.77
C VAL A 855 -62.25 22.23 -12.25
N ASP A 856 -63.47 22.06 -12.76
CA ASP A 856 -63.80 22.52 -14.12
C ASP A 856 -63.98 24.04 -14.12
N GLN A 857 -63.08 24.72 -14.82
CA GLN A 857 -63.00 26.19 -14.88
C GLN A 857 -63.78 26.78 -16.07
N SER A 858 -64.60 25.99 -16.79
CA SER A 858 -65.18 26.36 -18.09
C SER A 858 -66.68 26.68 -18.11
N GLU A 859 -67.30 26.88 -16.94
CA GLU A 859 -68.76 26.94 -16.79
C GLU A 859 -69.42 28.27 -17.20
N THR A 860 -70.54 28.18 -17.93
CA THR A 860 -71.35 29.33 -18.40
C THR A 860 -72.85 29.06 -18.21
N PHE A 861 -73.58 29.94 -17.51
CA PHE A 861 -74.98 29.70 -17.10
C PHE A 861 -76.02 30.57 -17.85
N CYS A 862 -77.31 30.24 -17.75
CA CYS A 862 -78.39 30.90 -18.50
C CYS A 862 -79.16 31.96 -17.68
N LEU A 863 -79.22 33.19 -18.19
CA LEU A 863 -79.78 34.40 -17.52
C LEU A 863 -81.24 34.35 -17.03
N ASN A 864 -82.04 33.32 -17.36
CA ASN A 864 -83.45 33.22 -16.96
C ASN A 864 -83.65 32.43 -15.65
N GLY A 865 -82.89 32.80 -14.61
CA GLY A 865 -83.07 32.28 -13.24
C GLY A 865 -82.58 30.85 -12.99
N GLY A 866 -81.74 30.30 -13.87
CA GLY A 866 -81.06 29.03 -13.64
C GLY A 866 -79.74 29.24 -12.90
N SER A 867 -79.41 28.33 -11.99
CA SER A 867 -78.12 28.27 -11.29
C SER A 867 -77.22 27.18 -11.87
N VAL A 868 -75.92 27.43 -12.02
CA VAL A 868 -74.91 26.42 -12.33
C VAL A 868 -74.33 25.85 -11.04
N THR A 869 -73.90 24.58 -11.06
CA THR A 869 -73.26 23.93 -9.90
C THR A 869 -71.82 23.62 -10.24
N LEU A 870 -70.91 24.32 -9.56
CA LEU A 870 -69.46 24.12 -9.62
C LEU A 870 -69.11 22.91 -8.76
N ASN A 871 -68.23 22.03 -9.20
CA ASN A 871 -67.87 20.80 -8.46
C ASN A 871 -66.35 20.65 -8.40
N THR A 872 -65.84 20.06 -7.33
CA THR A 872 -64.46 19.55 -7.24
C THR A 872 -64.37 18.10 -7.74
N PHE A 873 -63.27 17.75 -8.40
CA PHE A 873 -63.01 16.43 -8.98
C PHE A 873 -61.69 15.85 -8.48
N ASN A 874 -61.54 14.53 -8.60
CA ASN A 874 -60.31 13.78 -8.31
C ASN A 874 -59.56 14.16 -7.00
N PRO A 875 -60.24 14.32 -5.85
CA PRO A 875 -59.55 14.69 -4.62
C PRO A 875 -58.69 13.53 -4.11
N ASN A 876 -57.41 13.79 -3.83
CA ASN A 876 -56.43 12.82 -3.32
C ASN A 876 -56.60 12.56 -1.80
N GLY A 877 -57.85 12.55 -1.32
CA GLY A 877 -58.18 12.46 0.11
C GLY A 877 -59.59 12.92 0.44
N ALA A 878 -59.96 12.81 1.73
CA ALA A 878 -61.23 13.31 2.25
C ALA A 878 -61.07 14.74 2.77
N TYR A 879 -61.64 15.70 2.05
CA TYR A 879 -61.49 17.14 2.34
C TYR A 879 -62.83 17.82 2.62
N SER A 880 -62.80 18.89 3.40
CA SER A 880 -63.90 19.87 3.46
C SER A 880 -63.56 21.04 2.54
N TYR A 881 -64.57 21.62 1.90
CA TYR A 881 -64.37 22.69 0.91
C TYR A 881 -65.01 23.98 1.39
N GLU A 882 -64.39 25.10 1.05
CA GLU A 882 -65.01 26.42 1.19
C GLU A 882 -65.00 27.13 -0.17
N TRP A 883 -66.17 27.49 -0.66
CA TRP A 883 -66.37 28.25 -1.88
C TRP A 883 -66.72 29.69 -1.53
N THR A 884 -66.01 30.66 -2.11
CA THR A 884 -66.25 32.10 -1.95
C THR A 884 -66.42 32.79 -3.30
N ASN A 885 -67.03 33.98 -3.32
CA ASN A 885 -67.10 34.84 -4.50
C ASN A 885 -66.02 35.96 -4.48
N SER A 886 -65.98 36.85 -5.48
CA SER A 886 -64.97 37.92 -5.58
C SER A 886 -64.96 38.93 -4.42
N ASN A 887 -66.01 38.95 -3.60
CA ASN A 887 -66.11 39.78 -2.39
C ASN A 887 -65.70 39.00 -1.12
N ASN A 888 -65.09 37.81 -1.27
CA ASN A 888 -64.74 36.85 -0.22
C ASN A 888 -65.93 36.43 0.67
N ILE A 889 -67.15 36.43 0.13
CA ILE A 889 -68.33 35.92 0.83
C ILE A 889 -68.46 34.43 0.57
N THR A 890 -68.51 33.61 1.63
CA THR A 890 -68.74 32.17 1.54
C THR A 890 -70.12 31.86 0.97
N ILE A 891 -70.16 31.08 -0.12
CA ILE A 891 -71.36 30.69 -0.86
C ILE A 891 -71.72 29.20 -0.72
N SER A 892 -70.74 28.34 -0.43
CA SER A 892 -70.96 26.93 -0.12
C SER A 892 -69.81 26.39 0.73
N THR A 893 -70.11 25.36 1.52
CA THR A 893 -69.12 24.56 2.27
C THR A 893 -69.17 23.07 1.94
N SER A 894 -69.81 22.73 0.81
CA SER A 894 -69.86 21.37 0.24
C SER A 894 -68.83 21.21 -0.89
N GLU A 895 -68.57 19.98 -1.33
CA GLU A 895 -67.74 19.65 -2.52
C GLU A 895 -68.23 20.30 -3.83
N PHE A 896 -69.43 20.89 -3.80
CA PHE A 896 -70.00 21.68 -4.87
C PHE A 896 -70.60 23.00 -4.36
N ALA A 897 -70.71 23.97 -5.26
CA ALA A 897 -71.36 25.26 -5.01
C ALA A 897 -72.33 25.63 -6.13
N THR A 898 -73.57 25.94 -5.77
CA THR A 898 -74.61 26.35 -6.72
C THR A 898 -74.72 27.86 -6.78
N VAL A 899 -74.38 28.45 -7.93
CA VAL A 899 -74.27 29.90 -8.16
C VAL A 899 -75.18 30.38 -9.29
N SER A 900 -75.62 31.63 -9.24
CA SER A 900 -76.58 32.21 -10.19
C SER A 900 -76.27 33.65 -10.61
N ALA A 901 -75.01 34.06 -10.48
CA ALA A 901 -74.52 35.39 -10.84
C ALA A 901 -73.19 35.26 -11.60
N GLU A 902 -72.87 36.24 -12.43
CA GLU A 902 -71.52 36.37 -12.98
C GLU A 902 -70.61 36.88 -11.88
N ASP A 903 -69.58 36.12 -11.56
CA ASP A 903 -68.62 36.45 -10.51
C ASP A 903 -67.34 35.61 -10.69
N ILE A 904 -66.26 36.00 -10.01
CA ILE A 904 -65.11 35.12 -9.81
C ILE A 904 -65.40 34.27 -8.58
N TYR A 905 -65.37 32.95 -8.73
CA TYR A 905 -65.55 32.01 -7.64
C TYR A 905 -64.23 31.32 -7.32
N THR A 906 -63.97 31.16 -6.04
CA THR A 906 -62.73 30.57 -5.51
C THR A 906 -63.09 29.41 -4.60
N VAL A 907 -62.38 28.29 -4.73
CA VAL A 907 -62.50 27.16 -3.81
C VAL A 907 -61.17 26.88 -3.13
N VAL A 908 -61.24 26.58 -1.83
CA VAL A 908 -60.14 26.05 -1.02
C VAL A 908 -60.60 24.75 -0.39
N ALA A 909 -59.84 23.68 -0.59
CA ALA A 909 -60.02 22.42 0.14
C ALA A 909 -59.19 22.45 1.43
N THR A 910 -59.70 21.81 2.49
CA THR A 910 -59.03 21.67 3.79
C THR A 910 -59.00 20.19 4.18
N SER A 911 -57.82 19.67 4.54
CA SER A 911 -57.65 18.28 4.97
C SER A 911 -58.28 18.03 6.34
N SER A 912 -58.47 16.75 6.69
CA SER A 912 -58.86 16.34 8.06
C SER A 912 -57.86 16.76 9.14
N LYS A 913 -56.61 17.07 8.78
CA LYS A 913 -55.57 17.64 9.64
C LYS A 913 -55.49 19.18 9.58
N GLY A 914 -56.28 19.84 8.74
CA GLY A 914 -56.37 21.31 8.66
C GLY A 914 -55.52 21.96 7.56
N CYS A 915 -54.72 21.21 6.81
CA CYS A 915 -53.94 21.73 5.68
C CYS A 915 -54.85 22.25 4.58
N LYS A 916 -54.61 23.47 4.08
CA LYS A 916 -55.43 24.10 3.04
C LYS A 916 -54.74 24.03 1.69
N SER A 917 -55.49 23.71 0.64
CA SER A 917 -55.04 23.88 -0.74
C SER A 917 -54.70 25.34 -1.03
N PHE A 918 -53.93 25.59 -2.08
CA PHE A 918 -53.97 26.92 -2.68
C PHE A 918 -55.38 27.24 -3.21
N PRO A 919 -55.79 28.52 -3.23
CA PRO A 919 -57.11 28.90 -3.73
C PRO A 919 -57.19 28.71 -5.25
N VAL A 920 -58.16 27.93 -5.72
CA VAL A 920 -58.45 27.76 -7.15
C VAL A 920 -59.55 28.73 -7.54
N SER A 921 -59.19 29.83 -8.21
CA SER A 921 -60.10 30.89 -8.64
C SER A 921 -60.37 30.85 -10.15
N PHE A 922 -61.63 30.99 -10.56
CA PHE A 922 -62.04 31.07 -11.96
C PHE A 922 -63.33 31.90 -12.14
N GLU A 923 -63.56 32.38 -13.35
CA GLU A 923 -64.64 33.32 -13.68
C GLU A 923 -65.85 32.59 -14.29
N VAL A 924 -67.01 32.69 -13.65
CA VAL A 924 -68.26 32.11 -14.16
C VAL A 924 -69.06 33.17 -14.90
N LYS A 925 -69.44 32.87 -16.15
CA LYS A 925 -70.08 33.82 -17.09
C LYS A 925 -71.52 33.46 -17.40
N ALA A 926 -72.31 34.42 -17.87
CA ALA A 926 -73.68 34.21 -18.29
C ALA A 926 -73.84 34.25 -19.82
N SER A 927 -74.58 33.30 -20.36
CA SER A 927 -74.92 33.24 -21.79
C SER A 927 -76.04 34.24 -22.13
N GLY A 928 -75.67 35.34 -22.78
CA GLY A 928 -76.60 36.40 -23.17
C GLY A 928 -77.36 36.12 -24.48
N PHE A 929 -78.69 36.08 -24.44
CA PHE A 929 -79.50 36.27 -25.66
C PHE A 929 -80.94 36.78 -25.40
N LEU A 930 -81.28 37.95 -25.96
CA LEU A 930 -82.66 38.41 -26.20
C LEU A 930 -82.66 39.40 -27.39
N LEU A 931 -82.82 38.93 -28.64
CA LEU A 931 -84.08 38.76 -29.41
C LEU A 931 -84.75 40.06 -29.94
N LEU A 932 -85.04 40.04 -31.24
CA LEU A 932 -85.72 41.10 -32.01
C LEU A 932 -87.23 41.23 -31.69
N LEU A 933 -87.74 42.46 -31.90
CA LEU A 933 -89.13 42.86 -32.21
C LEU A 933 -90.22 42.87 -31.11
N LYS A 934 -90.69 44.09 -30.76
CA LYS A 934 -91.92 44.70 -31.34
C LYS A 934 -92.22 46.10 -30.81
N MET A 935 -92.30 47.11 -31.69
CA MET A 935 -93.45 48.01 -31.94
C MET A 935 -93.06 49.15 -32.90
N ILE A 936 -94.04 49.54 -33.72
CA ILE A 936 -94.27 50.83 -34.43
C ILE A 936 -93.06 51.75 -34.63
#